data_AF-A0A9P8T3A1-F1
#
_entry.id   AF-A0A9P8T3A1-F1
#
_cell.length_a   1.000
_cell.length_b   1.000
_cell.length_c   1.000
_cell.angle_alpha   90.00
_cell.angle_beta   90.00
_cell.angle_gamma   90.00
#
_symmetry.space_group_name_H-M   'P 1'
#
loop_
_entity.id
_entity.type
_entity.pdbx_description
1 polymer ?
#
loop_
_entity_poly.entity_id
_entity_poly.type
_entity_poly.pdbx_seq_one_letter_code
_entity_poly.pdbx_strand_id
1 'polypeptide(L)'
;MSLFAKLTTPNNKTIEQPLGLFINNEWVKTDTTIDSIDPATGKTIASVYAAGEKEVNLAVQAAVDAFEDESWSGLTGSQRGDYLYKIYEIIKRDVELIASLESWDNGKPYEEECLAGDIVEAYEVFKYYAGFADKIHGQYIGAEVLGKDKMCFTDPVPLGAVASIIPWNFPFMMMAWKLGPALATGNTVVLKSSEITPLSAIYFGKVILEAGLPKGVVNIVSGYGKDAGATLASHPDINKVAFTGSTATGQRIMEAAAKSNLKNVTLECGGKSPFIVFADSDLKKAVEWGYSGIFYNKGEVCTSTSRFYVEESIYDKFVEEFVKFTEENAKVAGPFEKGCTIGPLVSSLQYEKVKKYVEIGQKEGAKLLTGKFHDGPGYFASPFVFGDCTDDMTISREEIFGPVVAIAKFKTTAEVIKRANNTTYGLAAALFSNNITKAHKVASKLQAGMVFINSNGDSDIHVPFGGVKMSGIGRELGTYALELYTTHKAVHVNLGLDYEPAVHFLDFSLTMAIQNPNNWHWVDKNCIEWATQWCKKRLVGVSVGSEPTVSVTSLKKLEGDVEVCQRKGKIFSIFDLQVQLGFSSDNKEGTKGVLSIPELAYDTEIEDFQFDIAFDKPTGSSDEETVRALIRSKLVGELRTVLSEFSSDLLRENASDIQLDKSQVNSTFTAANQEKSLTKTVVKEKTVFNKSTSSEPKPATKVSSSSVPKYNTTSLDFSTSFNTSAEQLYLTLLVPERVAAWTRSPPLIEPKVGSEFQLFGGNIQGKILELEENKRIKMLWRLRDWKEGHYTELELKFNQGQSETQMAVSFKGVPIGDEELVRDNFENYYITSIKVTFGFGAVL
;
A
#
# COMPACT_ATOMS: atom_id res chain seq x y z
N MET A 1 5.81 -30.76 -40.93
CA MET A 1 6.06 -29.39 -41.41
C MET A 1 7.51 -28.98 -41.12
N SER A 2 8.07 -28.07 -41.91
CA SER A 2 9.41 -27.47 -41.68
C SER A 2 9.34 -26.50 -40.49
N LEU A 3 10.48 -26.22 -39.82
CA LEU A 3 10.56 -25.14 -38.81
C LEU A 3 10.61 -23.74 -39.45
N PHE A 4 10.86 -23.67 -40.74
CA PHE A 4 10.97 -22.43 -41.50
C PHE A 4 10.29 -22.55 -42.85
N ALA A 5 9.76 -21.44 -43.35
CA ALA A 5 9.28 -21.28 -44.71
C ALA A 5 9.95 -20.08 -45.39
N LYS A 6 10.28 -20.24 -46.68
CA LYS A 6 10.71 -19.13 -47.52
C LYS A 6 9.47 -18.47 -48.11
N LEU A 7 9.09 -17.31 -47.59
CA LEU A 7 7.94 -16.53 -48.04
C LEU A 7 8.41 -15.38 -48.95
N THR A 8 7.55 -15.00 -49.89
CA THR A 8 7.72 -13.76 -50.66
C THR A 8 6.50 -12.89 -50.40
N THR A 9 6.72 -11.74 -49.77
CA THR A 9 5.65 -10.80 -49.42
C THR A 9 5.06 -10.14 -50.67
N PRO A 10 3.86 -9.53 -50.60
CA PRO A 10 3.25 -8.86 -51.75
C PRO A 10 4.09 -7.70 -52.35
N ASN A 11 4.95 -7.06 -51.56
CA ASN A 11 5.93 -6.07 -52.03
C ASN A 11 7.30 -6.68 -52.42
N ASN A 12 7.35 -7.98 -52.73
CA ASN A 12 8.50 -8.73 -53.25
C ASN A 12 9.71 -8.82 -52.31
N LYS A 13 9.51 -8.77 -50.99
CA LYS A 13 10.56 -9.07 -50.01
C LYS A 13 10.59 -10.58 -49.76
N THR A 14 11.77 -11.17 -49.81
CA THR A 14 11.96 -12.58 -49.47
C THR A 14 12.31 -12.72 -48.00
N ILE A 15 11.56 -13.55 -47.29
CA ILE A 15 11.71 -13.76 -45.84
C ILE A 15 11.87 -15.25 -45.56
N GLU A 16 12.89 -15.60 -44.80
CA GLU A 16 12.94 -16.92 -44.16
C GLU A 16 12.20 -16.82 -42.83
N GLN A 17 10.90 -17.11 -42.89
CA GLN A 17 9.95 -17.01 -41.79
C GLN A 17 10.06 -18.24 -40.90
N PRO A 18 10.36 -18.09 -39.60
CA PRO A 18 10.22 -19.18 -38.66
C PRO A 18 8.75 -19.53 -38.45
N LEU A 19 8.47 -20.82 -38.34
CA LEU A 19 7.16 -21.40 -38.07
C LEU A 19 7.09 -22.05 -36.70
N GLY A 20 8.25 -22.42 -36.12
CA GLY A 20 8.36 -23.01 -34.78
C GLY A 20 8.10 -22.01 -33.66
N LEU A 21 7.78 -22.54 -32.47
CA LEU A 21 7.85 -21.76 -31.24
C LEU A 21 9.31 -21.41 -30.95
N PHE A 22 9.59 -20.26 -30.37
CA PHE A 22 10.95 -19.87 -29.97
C PHE A 22 11.10 -20.08 -28.46
N ILE A 23 11.77 -21.15 -28.05
CA ILE A 23 11.93 -21.51 -26.63
C ILE A 23 13.39 -21.78 -26.36
N ASN A 24 13.95 -21.12 -25.34
CA ASN A 24 15.34 -21.31 -24.92
C ASN A 24 16.37 -21.09 -26.06
N ASN A 25 16.13 -20.08 -26.90
CA ASN A 25 16.90 -19.79 -28.12
C ASN A 25 16.87 -20.89 -29.20
N GLU A 26 15.88 -21.78 -29.18
CA GLU A 26 15.69 -22.83 -30.17
C GLU A 26 14.29 -22.80 -30.78
N TRP A 27 14.18 -23.29 -32.02
CA TRP A 27 12.90 -23.39 -32.73
C TRP A 27 12.27 -24.77 -32.49
N VAL A 28 11.13 -24.79 -31.82
CA VAL A 28 10.46 -26.00 -31.34
C VAL A 28 9.23 -26.33 -32.18
N LYS A 29 9.06 -27.61 -32.51
CA LYS A 29 7.87 -28.15 -33.19
C LYS A 29 6.84 -28.61 -32.17
N THR A 30 5.58 -28.55 -32.55
CA THR A 30 4.46 -29.11 -31.80
C THR A 30 3.57 -29.97 -32.70
N ASP A 31 2.60 -30.65 -32.11
CA ASP A 31 1.66 -31.49 -32.87
C ASP A 31 0.51 -30.67 -33.49
N THR A 32 0.31 -29.43 -33.05
CA THR A 32 -0.79 -28.56 -33.48
C THR A 32 -0.26 -27.34 -34.24
N THR A 33 -1.01 -26.88 -35.23
CA THR A 33 -0.67 -25.68 -35.99
C THR A 33 -1.85 -24.71 -36.06
N ILE A 34 -1.54 -23.44 -36.28
CA ILE A 34 -2.52 -22.37 -36.54
C ILE A 34 -2.18 -21.74 -37.88
N ASP A 35 -3.19 -21.53 -38.70
CA ASP A 35 -3.04 -20.85 -39.99
C ASP A 35 -3.12 -19.34 -39.81
N SER A 36 -2.08 -18.63 -40.24
CA SER A 36 -2.12 -17.20 -40.50
C SER A 36 -2.77 -16.97 -41.87
N ILE A 37 -3.79 -16.13 -41.91
CA ILE A 37 -4.63 -15.88 -43.09
C ILE A 37 -4.40 -14.45 -43.54
N ASP A 38 -4.14 -14.25 -44.83
CA ASP A 38 -4.08 -12.93 -45.46
C ASP A 38 -5.50 -12.34 -45.52
N PRO A 39 -5.81 -11.28 -44.76
CA PRO A 39 -7.14 -10.69 -44.73
C PRO A 39 -7.54 -10.00 -46.02
N ALA A 40 -6.59 -9.67 -46.90
CA ALA A 40 -6.88 -9.06 -48.20
C ALA A 40 -7.33 -10.10 -49.24
N THR A 41 -7.00 -11.39 -49.03
CA THR A 41 -7.31 -12.45 -49.99
C THR A 41 -8.12 -13.61 -49.43
N GLY A 42 -8.18 -13.76 -48.11
CA GLY A 42 -8.77 -14.89 -47.40
C GLY A 42 -7.98 -16.20 -47.53
N LYS A 43 -6.72 -16.14 -47.99
CA LYS A 43 -5.85 -17.31 -48.22
C LYS A 43 -4.83 -17.45 -47.09
N THR A 44 -4.44 -18.68 -46.78
CA THR A 44 -3.37 -18.96 -45.83
C THR A 44 -2.02 -18.40 -46.31
N ILE A 45 -1.36 -17.61 -45.47
CA ILE A 45 0.03 -17.15 -45.66
C ILE A 45 0.98 -18.28 -45.30
N ALA A 46 0.87 -18.77 -44.06
CA ALA A 46 1.66 -19.88 -43.51
C ALA A 46 0.94 -20.52 -42.31
N SER A 47 1.31 -21.75 -41.99
CA SER A 47 0.88 -22.43 -40.77
C SER A 47 2.03 -22.42 -39.75
N VAL A 48 1.78 -21.87 -38.57
CA VAL A 48 2.76 -21.82 -37.46
C VAL A 48 2.44 -22.88 -36.43
N TYR A 49 3.45 -23.38 -35.74
CA TYR A 49 3.27 -24.31 -34.62
C TYR A 49 2.58 -23.61 -33.45
N ALA A 50 1.68 -24.33 -32.78
CA ALA A 50 0.88 -23.83 -31.68
C ALA A 50 1.22 -24.56 -30.38
N ALA A 51 1.42 -23.79 -29.32
CA ALA A 51 1.68 -24.28 -27.98
C ALA A 51 0.39 -24.78 -27.32
N GLY A 52 0.48 -25.95 -26.69
CA GLY A 52 -0.44 -26.38 -25.64
C GLY A 52 0.17 -26.14 -24.26
N GLU A 53 -0.42 -26.76 -23.24
CA GLU A 53 0.06 -26.70 -21.86
C GLU A 53 1.52 -27.15 -21.73
N LYS A 54 1.90 -28.25 -22.39
CA LYS A 54 3.25 -28.80 -22.36
C LYS A 54 4.31 -27.80 -22.82
N GLU A 55 4.10 -27.15 -23.97
CA GLU A 55 5.06 -26.20 -24.51
C GLU A 55 5.07 -24.88 -23.73
N VAL A 56 3.93 -24.48 -23.17
CA VAL A 56 3.90 -23.36 -22.20
C VAL A 56 4.79 -23.69 -21.00
N ASN A 57 4.65 -24.88 -20.39
CA ASN A 57 5.46 -25.26 -19.23
C ASN A 57 6.96 -25.30 -19.57
N LEU A 58 7.34 -25.76 -20.77
CA LEU A 58 8.72 -25.70 -21.24
C LEU A 58 9.24 -24.26 -21.38
N ALA A 59 8.42 -23.36 -21.94
CA ALA A 59 8.79 -21.95 -22.08
C ALA A 59 8.89 -21.24 -20.72
N VAL A 60 7.99 -21.53 -19.79
CA VAL A 60 8.03 -20.99 -18.43
C VAL A 60 9.26 -21.49 -17.69
N GLN A 61 9.56 -22.79 -17.75
CA GLN A 61 10.76 -23.33 -17.12
C GLN A 61 12.03 -22.66 -17.67
N ALA A 62 12.14 -22.50 -19.00
CA ALA A 62 13.28 -21.80 -19.59
C ALA A 62 13.40 -20.34 -19.13
N ALA A 63 12.28 -19.65 -18.92
CA ALA A 63 12.28 -18.29 -18.38
C ALA A 63 12.70 -18.24 -16.91
N VAL A 64 12.27 -19.20 -16.09
CA VAL A 64 12.65 -19.32 -14.68
C VAL A 64 14.14 -19.64 -14.56
N ASP A 65 14.63 -20.64 -15.28
CA ASP A 65 16.04 -21.04 -15.29
C ASP A 65 16.94 -19.85 -15.71
N ALA A 66 16.53 -19.10 -16.74
CA ALA A 66 17.26 -17.92 -17.20
C ALA A 66 17.21 -16.75 -16.22
N PHE A 67 16.15 -16.65 -15.40
CA PHE A 67 16.05 -15.61 -14.37
C PHE A 67 16.98 -15.88 -13.19
N GLU A 68 17.26 -17.15 -12.88
CA GLU A 68 18.18 -17.56 -11.83
C GLU A 68 19.65 -17.59 -12.30
N ASP A 69 19.90 -17.72 -13.60
CA ASP A 69 21.24 -17.82 -14.18
C ASP A 69 21.99 -16.46 -14.20
N GLU A 70 23.23 -16.48 -13.71
CA GLU A 70 24.13 -15.30 -13.62
C GLU A 70 24.40 -14.62 -14.97
N SER A 71 24.24 -15.33 -16.10
CA SER A 71 24.38 -14.73 -17.44
C SER A 71 23.32 -13.67 -17.74
N TRP A 72 22.21 -13.66 -17.00
CA TRP A 72 21.20 -12.62 -17.07
C TRP A 72 21.03 -11.86 -15.74
N SER A 73 20.85 -12.58 -14.62
CA SER A 73 20.60 -11.98 -13.30
C SER A 73 21.79 -11.19 -12.76
N GLY A 74 23.02 -11.61 -13.11
CA GLY A 74 24.27 -10.95 -12.74
C GLY A 74 24.61 -9.73 -13.59
N LEU A 75 23.83 -9.43 -14.65
CA LEU A 75 24.07 -8.25 -15.48
C LEU A 75 23.73 -6.96 -14.75
N THR A 76 24.57 -5.94 -14.93
CA THR A 76 24.24 -4.57 -14.55
C THR A 76 23.13 -4.00 -15.45
N GLY A 77 22.44 -2.96 -14.97
CA GLY A 77 21.46 -2.23 -15.79
C GLY A 77 22.03 -1.75 -17.12
N SER A 78 23.27 -1.25 -17.14
CA SER A 78 23.92 -0.79 -18.37
C SER A 78 24.14 -1.92 -19.38
N GLN A 79 24.56 -3.11 -18.92
CA GLN A 79 24.72 -4.27 -19.80
C GLN A 79 23.38 -4.77 -20.38
N ARG A 80 22.29 -4.70 -19.60
CA ARG A 80 20.94 -4.95 -20.13
C ARG A 80 20.54 -3.89 -21.17
N GLY A 81 20.90 -2.63 -20.92
CA GLY A 81 20.74 -1.53 -21.87
C GLY A 81 21.43 -1.79 -23.20
N ASP A 82 22.65 -2.35 -23.20
CA ASP A 82 23.38 -2.68 -24.43
C ASP A 82 22.63 -3.71 -25.30
N TYR A 83 22.00 -4.72 -24.68
CA TYR A 83 21.17 -5.69 -25.40
C TYR A 83 19.94 -5.04 -26.03
N LEU A 84 19.25 -4.17 -25.28
CA LEU A 84 18.09 -3.43 -25.78
C LEU A 84 18.46 -2.50 -26.94
N TYR A 85 19.64 -1.86 -26.86
CA TYR A 85 20.14 -1.01 -27.92
C TYR A 85 20.47 -1.81 -29.19
N LYS A 86 21.07 -3.00 -29.06
CA LYS A 86 21.29 -3.91 -30.20
C LYS A 86 19.98 -4.36 -30.85
N ILE A 87 18.96 -4.69 -30.03
CA ILE A 87 17.62 -5.01 -30.54
C ILE A 87 17.07 -3.84 -31.36
N TYR A 88 17.18 -2.61 -30.84
CA TYR A 88 16.81 -1.39 -31.59
C TYR A 88 17.52 -1.32 -32.96
N GLU A 89 18.84 -1.50 -33.00
CA GLU A 89 19.61 -1.41 -34.25
C GLU A 89 19.18 -2.47 -35.28
N ILE A 90 18.93 -3.71 -34.83
CA ILE A 90 18.51 -4.81 -35.69
C ILE A 90 17.10 -4.55 -36.26
N ILE A 91 16.14 -4.16 -35.42
CA ILE A 91 14.78 -3.85 -35.90
C ILE A 91 14.81 -2.68 -36.88
N LYS A 92 15.58 -1.63 -36.56
CA LYS A 92 15.69 -0.45 -37.44
C LYS A 92 16.32 -0.80 -38.79
N ARG A 93 17.31 -1.69 -38.82
CA ARG A 93 17.88 -2.22 -40.06
C ARG A 93 16.85 -3.00 -40.88
N ASP A 94 16.04 -3.83 -40.21
CA ASP A 94 15.09 -4.74 -40.84
C ASP A 94 13.66 -4.18 -40.96
N VAL A 95 13.50 -2.86 -40.79
CA VAL A 95 12.20 -2.17 -40.69
C VAL A 95 11.26 -2.50 -41.85
N GLU A 96 11.76 -2.51 -43.09
CA GLU A 96 10.94 -2.80 -44.27
C GLU A 96 10.40 -4.23 -44.26
N LEU A 97 11.20 -5.19 -43.78
CA LEU A 97 10.84 -6.61 -43.73
C LEU A 97 9.78 -6.85 -42.67
N ILE A 98 10.00 -6.32 -41.46
CA ILE A 98 9.08 -6.48 -40.34
C ILE A 98 7.74 -5.79 -40.65
N ALA A 99 7.77 -4.57 -41.20
CA ALA A 99 6.56 -3.87 -41.62
C ALA A 99 5.79 -4.63 -42.72
N SER A 100 6.51 -5.37 -43.59
CA SER A 100 5.86 -6.19 -44.62
C SER A 100 5.15 -7.41 -44.02
N LEU A 101 5.72 -8.06 -43.00
CA LEU A 101 5.04 -9.13 -42.27
C LEU A 101 3.82 -8.61 -41.53
N GLU A 102 3.97 -7.48 -40.82
CA GLU A 102 2.90 -6.88 -40.03
C GLU A 102 1.69 -6.50 -40.91
N SER A 103 1.94 -5.81 -42.02
CA SER A 103 0.91 -5.42 -42.99
C SER A 103 0.24 -6.63 -43.66
N TRP A 104 1.01 -7.68 -43.98
CA TRP A 104 0.46 -8.85 -44.67
C TRP A 104 -0.40 -9.73 -43.76
N ASP A 105 0.05 -9.94 -42.52
CA ASP A 105 -0.63 -10.78 -41.54
C ASP A 105 -1.87 -10.06 -40.96
N ASN A 106 -1.79 -8.74 -40.75
CA ASN A 106 -2.87 -7.96 -40.14
C ASN A 106 -3.84 -7.30 -41.16
N GLY A 107 -3.36 -6.86 -42.32
CA GLY A 107 -4.14 -6.10 -43.30
C GLY A 107 -3.97 -4.58 -43.24
N LYS A 108 -3.13 -4.06 -42.36
CA LYS A 108 -2.86 -2.61 -42.25
C LYS A 108 -2.16 -2.04 -43.48
N PRO A 109 -2.48 -0.79 -43.88
CA PRO A 109 -1.70 -0.07 -44.88
C PRO A 109 -0.19 -0.11 -44.60
N TYR A 110 0.58 -0.63 -45.55
CA TYR A 110 2.02 -0.86 -45.40
C TYR A 110 2.80 0.43 -45.19
N GLU A 111 2.63 1.42 -46.08
CA GLU A 111 3.47 2.63 -46.13
C GLU A 111 3.20 3.56 -44.94
N GLU A 112 1.94 3.97 -44.77
CA GLU A 112 1.56 5.04 -43.83
C GLU A 112 1.41 4.54 -42.38
N GLU A 113 1.08 3.26 -42.16
CA GLU A 113 0.83 2.74 -40.81
C GLU A 113 1.95 1.84 -40.31
N CYS A 114 2.24 0.72 -41.00
CA CYS A 114 3.23 -0.23 -40.51
C CYS A 114 4.67 0.30 -40.62
N LEU A 115 5.06 0.81 -41.80
CA LEU A 115 6.43 1.26 -42.06
C LEU A 115 6.75 2.59 -41.38
N ALA A 116 5.86 3.57 -41.47
CA ALA A 116 6.07 4.91 -40.93
C ALA A 116 5.68 5.06 -39.45
N GLY A 117 4.85 4.16 -38.91
CA GLY A 117 4.32 4.22 -37.54
C GLY A 117 4.76 3.04 -36.68
N ASP A 118 4.08 1.89 -36.81
CA ASP A 118 4.17 0.77 -35.86
C ASP A 118 5.61 0.33 -35.56
N ILE A 119 6.39 0.06 -36.61
CA ILE A 119 7.74 -0.49 -36.45
C ILE A 119 8.71 0.60 -35.97
N VAL A 120 8.45 1.87 -36.34
CA VAL A 120 9.20 3.02 -35.84
C VAL A 120 9.03 3.17 -34.34
N GLU A 121 7.79 3.15 -33.85
CA GLU A 121 7.51 3.20 -32.42
C GLU A 121 8.10 1.99 -31.70
N ALA A 122 7.96 0.78 -32.27
CA ALA A 122 8.48 -0.44 -31.67
C ALA A 122 10.00 -0.40 -31.43
N TYR A 123 10.81 0.03 -32.40
CA TYR A 123 12.26 0.12 -32.16
C TYR A 123 12.61 1.26 -31.20
N GLU A 124 11.90 2.40 -31.24
CA GLU A 124 12.20 3.52 -30.33
C GLU A 124 11.86 3.16 -28.89
N VAL A 125 10.87 2.28 -28.64
CA VAL A 125 10.60 1.72 -27.30
C VAL A 125 11.82 0.99 -26.74
N PHE A 126 12.47 0.13 -27.53
CA PHE A 126 13.68 -0.57 -27.09
C PHE A 126 14.82 0.41 -26.78
N LYS A 127 15.02 1.42 -27.63
CA LYS A 127 16.02 2.47 -27.40
C LYS A 127 15.72 3.31 -26.16
N TYR A 128 14.45 3.64 -25.92
CA TYR A 128 14.00 4.38 -24.76
C TYR A 128 14.32 3.61 -23.47
N TYR A 129 13.91 2.34 -23.40
CA TYR A 129 14.16 1.52 -22.22
C TYR A 129 15.61 1.09 -22.07
N ALA A 130 16.40 1.02 -23.15
CA ALA A 130 17.86 0.92 -23.07
C ALA A 130 18.45 2.07 -22.25
N GLY A 131 17.95 3.30 -22.46
CA GLY A 131 18.37 4.50 -21.70
C GLY A 131 17.93 4.52 -20.23
N PHE A 132 16.91 3.73 -19.86
CA PHE A 132 16.40 3.63 -18.49
C PHE A 132 16.94 2.43 -17.71
N ALA A 133 17.53 1.44 -18.37
CA ALA A 133 17.92 0.17 -17.74
C ALA A 133 18.87 0.32 -16.53
N ASP A 134 19.66 1.39 -16.47
CA ASP A 134 20.56 1.75 -15.36
C ASP A 134 20.09 2.97 -14.54
N LYS A 135 18.88 3.47 -14.80
CA LYS A 135 18.23 4.61 -14.11
C LYS A 135 17.09 4.17 -13.18
N ILE A 136 16.96 2.87 -12.95
CA ILE A 136 16.01 2.28 -12.01
C ILE A 136 16.70 2.25 -10.64
N HIS A 137 16.41 3.25 -9.81
CA HIS A 137 17.06 3.44 -8.50
C HIS A 137 16.05 3.34 -7.36
N GLY A 138 16.53 2.85 -6.22
CA GLY A 138 15.79 2.87 -4.99
C GLY A 138 15.94 4.18 -4.21
N GLN A 139 15.44 4.18 -2.98
CA GLN A 139 15.45 5.35 -2.09
C GLN A 139 16.26 5.05 -0.84
N TYR A 140 17.07 6.01 -0.40
CA TYR A 140 17.66 6.02 0.94
C TYR A 140 16.75 6.74 1.92
N ILE A 141 16.46 6.11 3.04
CA ILE A 141 15.66 6.64 4.14
C ILE A 141 16.55 6.66 5.38
N GLY A 142 16.96 7.85 5.78
CA GLY A 142 17.98 8.06 6.80
C GLY A 142 17.46 8.27 8.22
N ALA A 143 18.43 8.52 9.10
CA ALA A 143 18.26 8.69 10.54
C ALA A 143 17.22 9.75 10.97
N GLU A 144 17.00 10.79 10.16
CA GLU A 144 15.98 11.81 10.46
C GLU A 144 14.57 11.22 10.52
N VAL A 145 14.29 10.20 9.69
CA VAL A 145 13.00 9.53 9.61
C VAL A 145 12.93 8.31 10.53
N LEU A 146 14.04 7.56 10.65
CA LEU A 146 14.05 6.23 11.29
C LEU A 146 14.71 6.18 12.67
N GLY A 147 15.34 7.28 13.12
CA GLY A 147 16.17 7.34 14.31
C GLY A 147 17.67 7.16 13.99
N LYS A 148 18.54 7.73 14.83
CA LYS A 148 19.99 7.89 14.57
C LYS A 148 20.76 6.60 14.29
N ASP A 149 20.29 5.48 14.83
CA ASP A 149 20.95 4.18 14.70
C ASP A 149 20.32 3.28 13.65
N LYS A 150 19.43 3.82 12.81
CA LYS A 150 18.74 3.07 11.76
C LYS A 150 18.92 3.76 10.41
N MET A 151 19.13 2.94 9.39
CA MET A 151 18.95 3.35 8.01
C MET A 151 18.12 2.30 7.27
N CYS A 152 17.38 2.73 6.26
CA CYS A 152 16.72 1.84 5.32
C CYS A 152 17.08 2.28 3.91
N PHE A 153 17.28 1.32 3.03
CA PHE A 153 17.26 1.58 1.60
C PHE A 153 16.24 0.67 0.95
N THR A 154 15.51 1.21 -0.02
CA THR A 154 14.68 0.41 -0.91
C THR A 154 15.50 0.05 -2.14
N ASP A 155 15.27 -1.14 -2.68
CA ASP A 155 15.88 -1.60 -3.92
C ASP A 155 14.77 -2.10 -4.87
N PRO A 156 14.61 -1.51 -6.06
CA PRO A 156 13.69 -2.04 -7.07
C PRO A 156 14.27 -3.32 -7.65
N VAL A 157 13.64 -4.45 -7.35
CA VAL A 157 14.04 -5.77 -7.85
C VAL A 157 13.07 -6.24 -8.93
N PRO A 158 13.53 -6.95 -9.97
CA PRO A 158 12.64 -7.55 -10.96
C PRO A 158 11.66 -8.53 -10.30
N LEU A 159 10.51 -8.73 -10.95
CA LEU A 159 9.46 -9.62 -10.44
C LEU A 159 9.78 -11.11 -10.67
N GLY A 160 10.52 -11.44 -11.73
CA GLY A 160 10.83 -12.82 -12.11
C GLY A 160 10.45 -13.14 -13.55
N ALA A 161 9.86 -14.31 -13.76
CA ALA A 161 9.33 -14.72 -15.06
C ALA A 161 7.95 -14.06 -15.30
N VAL A 162 7.80 -13.37 -16.43
CA VAL A 162 6.58 -12.62 -16.77
C VAL A 162 5.95 -13.15 -18.06
N ALA A 163 4.63 -13.32 -18.06
CA ALA A 163 3.86 -13.65 -19.25
C ALA A 163 3.40 -12.38 -19.96
N SER A 164 3.71 -12.25 -21.25
CA SER A 164 3.27 -11.13 -22.09
C SER A 164 2.30 -11.63 -23.15
N ILE A 165 1.02 -11.31 -23.03
CA ILE A 165 -0.03 -11.75 -23.97
C ILE A 165 -0.45 -10.53 -24.81
N ILE A 166 -0.17 -10.59 -26.12
CA ILE A 166 -0.35 -9.45 -27.04
C ILE A 166 -1.57 -9.66 -27.96
N PRO A 167 -2.21 -8.56 -28.42
CA PRO A 167 -3.38 -8.60 -29.29
C PRO A 167 -2.93 -8.74 -30.75
N TRP A 168 -3.92 -8.83 -31.64
CA TRP A 168 -3.67 -9.00 -33.06
C TRP A 168 -3.54 -7.69 -33.85
N ASN A 169 -3.99 -6.55 -33.31
CA ASN A 169 -4.14 -5.29 -34.05
C ASN A 169 -2.86 -4.47 -34.19
N PHE A 170 -1.93 -4.60 -33.23
CA PHE A 170 -0.58 -4.03 -33.28
C PHE A 170 0.45 -5.03 -32.71
N PRO A 171 0.65 -6.21 -33.32
CA PRO A 171 1.39 -7.31 -32.70
C PRO A 171 2.82 -6.95 -32.28
N PHE A 172 3.61 -6.39 -33.20
CA PHE A 172 5.02 -6.10 -33.00
C PHE A 172 5.22 -4.90 -32.07
N MET A 173 4.38 -3.88 -32.19
CA MET A 173 4.41 -2.72 -31.31
C MET A 173 4.03 -3.08 -29.87
N MET A 174 2.95 -3.84 -29.66
CA MET A 174 2.53 -4.30 -28.32
C MET A 174 3.54 -5.26 -27.69
N MET A 175 4.24 -6.06 -28.50
CA MET A 175 5.39 -6.83 -28.04
C MET A 175 6.48 -5.91 -27.49
N ALA A 176 6.89 -4.88 -28.25
CA ALA A 176 7.94 -3.96 -27.82
C ALA A 176 7.57 -3.24 -26.51
N TRP A 177 6.31 -2.79 -26.38
CA TRP A 177 5.80 -2.11 -25.18
C TRP A 177 5.92 -2.95 -23.91
N LYS A 178 5.86 -4.29 -24.04
CA LYS A 178 5.98 -5.22 -22.91
C LYS A 178 7.42 -5.64 -22.68
N LEU A 179 8.15 -6.00 -23.74
CA LEU A 179 9.51 -6.53 -23.63
C LEU A 179 10.52 -5.44 -23.24
N GLY A 180 10.40 -4.23 -23.77
CA GLY A 180 11.29 -3.11 -23.46
C GLY A 180 11.46 -2.89 -21.95
N PRO A 181 10.40 -2.55 -21.20
CA PRO A 181 10.50 -2.32 -19.76
C PRO A 181 10.77 -3.60 -18.96
N ALA A 182 10.24 -4.77 -19.38
CA ALA A 182 10.50 -6.04 -18.68
C ALA A 182 11.98 -6.41 -18.70
N LEU A 183 12.62 -6.31 -19.86
CA LEU A 183 14.04 -6.62 -20.02
C LEU A 183 14.94 -5.56 -19.38
N ALA A 184 14.59 -4.27 -19.47
CA ALA A 184 15.34 -3.20 -18.81
C ALA A 184 15.43 -3.41 -17.29
N THR A 185 14.32 -3.85 -16.69
CA THR A 185 14.21 -4.14 -15.25
C THR A 185 14.81 -5.49 -14.85
N GLY A 186 15.21 -6.34 -15.81
CA GLY A 186 15.88 -7.62 -15.55
C GLY A 186 14.96 -8.84 -15.46
N ASN A 187 13.70 -8.73 -15.88
CA ASN A 187 12.78 -9.87 -15.93
C ASN A 187 13.07 -10.77 -17.14
N THR A 188 12.61 -12.01 -17.08
CA THR A 188 12.53 -12.93 -18.24
C THR A 188 11.09 -13.04 -18.72
N VAL A 189 10.90 -13.28 -20.02
CA VAL A 189 9.58 -13.14 -20.65
C VAL A 189 9.17 -14.42 -21.38
N VAL A 190 7.93 -14.84 -21.16
CA VAL A 190 7.20 -15.75 -22.06
C VAL A 190 6.12 -14.95 -22.79
N LEU A 191 6.37 -14.63 -24.06
CA LEU A 191 5.45 -13.90 -24.90
C LEU A 191 4.53 -14.86 -25.64
N LYS A 192 3.22 -14.58 -25.61
CA LYS A 192 2.21 -15.27 -26.40
C LYS A 192 1.63 -14.31 -27.45
N SER A 193 1.86 -14.62 -28.73
CA SER A 193 1.29 -13.89 -29.86
C SER A 193 -0.20 -14.24 -30.06
N SER A 194 -0.98 -13.36 -30.68
CA SER A 194 -2.32 -13.75 -31.11
C SER A 194 -2.27 -14.88 -32.15
N GLU A 195 -3.26 -15.75 -32.13
CA GLU A 195 -3.50 -16.77 -33.14
C GLU A 195 -3.87 -16.21 -34.52
N ILE A 196 -4.29 -14.94 -34.60
CA ILE A 196 -4.67 -14.29 -35.86
C ILE A 196 -3.45 -13.75 -36.59
N THR A 197 -2.52 -13.11 -35.86
CA THR A 197 -1.35 -12.42 -36.43
C THR A 197 -0.03 -12.84 -35.76
N PRO A 198 0.40 -14.11 -35.90
CA PRO A 198 1.57 -14.62 -35.22
C PRO A 198 2.92 -14.28 -35.88
N LEU A 199 2.95 -13.88 -37.15
CA LEU A 199 4.16 -14.00 -37.98
C LEU A 199 5.29 -13.07 -37.53
N SER A 200 4.99 -11.80 -37.25
CA SER A 200 5.97 -10.79 -36.86
C SER A 200 6.54 -11.04 -35.46
N ALA A 201 5.68 -11.48 -34.52
CA ALA A 201 6.10 -11.86 -33.17
C ALA A 201 7.02 -13.07 -33.19
N ILE A 202 6.71 -14.12 -33.96
CA ILE A 202 7.62 -15.27 -34.10
C ILE A 202 8.94 -14.84 -34.77
N TYR A 203 8.88 -14.00 -35.83
CA TYR A 203 10.07 -13.50 -36.52
C TYR A 203 11.05 -12.80 -35.55
N PHE A 204 10.54 -12.14 -34.50
CA PHE A 204 11.35 -11.50 -33.47
C PHE A 204 12.32 -12.45 -32.76
N GLY A 205 12.07 -13.77 -32.73
CA GLY A 205 13.05 -14.75 -32.25
C GLY A 205 14.39 -14.70 -33.01
N LYS A 206 14.39 -14.35 -34.30
CA LYS A 206 15.63 -14.11 -35.07
C LYS A 206 16.37 -12.88 -34.57
N VAL A 207 15.64 -11.81 -34.21
CA VAL A 207 16.21 -10.58 -33.64
C VAL A 207 16.87 -10.88 -32.29
N ILE A 208 16.20 -11.68 -31.44
CA ILE A 208 16.76 -12.10 -30.14
C ILE A 208 18.04 -12.90 -30.29
N LEU A 209 18.06 -13.87 -31.22
CA LEU A 209 19.26 -14.65 -31.53
C LEU A 209 20.41 -13.79 -32.01
N GLU A 210 20.14 -12.85 -32.92
CA GLU A 210 21.17 -11.96 -33.47
C GLU A 210 21.68 -10.95 -32.44
N ALA A 211 20.81 -10.43 -31.57
CA ALA A 211 21.20 -9.56 -30.47
C ALA A 211 22.09 -10.28 -29.43
N GLY A 212 22.08 -11.61 -29.42
CA GLY A 212 22.88 -12.45 -28.54
C GLY A 212 22.33 -12.52 -27.12
N LEU A 213 21.02 -12.35 -26.93
CA LEU A 213 20.40 -12.48 -25.60
C LEU A 213 20.66 -13.88 -25.02
N PRO A 214 20.91 -13.99 -23.69
CA PRO A 214 21.05 -15.29 -23.04
C PRO A 214 19.81 -16.16 -23.27
N LYS A 215 20.03 -17.48 -23.31
CA LYS A 215 18.96 -18.43 -23.60
C LYS A 215 17.88 -18.36 -22.53
N GLY A 216 16.62 -18.46 -22.94
CA GLY A 216 15.47 -18.48 -22.03
C GLY A 216 15.03 -17.11 -21.52
N VAL A 217 15.81 -16.04 -21.71
CA VAL A 217 15.42 -14.67 -21.31
C VAL A 217 14.17 -14.20 -22.05
N VAL A 218 14.04 -14.55 -23.33
CA VAL A 218 12.82 -14.33 -24.13
C VAL A 218 12.41 -15.64 -24.78
N ASN A 219 11.17 -16.05 -24.51
CA ASN A 219 10.51 -17.18 -25.15
C ASN A 219 9.25 -16.68 -25.85
N ILE A 220 9.01 -17.13 -27.08
CA ILE A 220 7.87 -16.69 -27.91
C ILE A 220 7.07 -17.92 -28.31
N VAL A 221 5.82 -17.96 -27.87
CA VAL A 221 4.87 -19.01 -28.22
C VAL A 221 3.70 -18.42 -29.00
N SER A 222 3.21 -19.15 -29.98
CA SER A 222 1.90 -18.93 -30.59
C SER A 222 0.95 -20.01 -30.08
N GLY A 223 -0.36 -19.74 -30.08
CA GLY A 223 -1.35 -20.71 -29.59
C GLY A 223 -2.71 -20.07 -29.38
N TYR A 224 -3.76 -20.86 -29.16
CA TYR A 224 -5.09 -20.31 -28.90
C TYR A 224 -5.19 -19.70 -27.49
N GLY A 225 -6.07 -18.70 -27.33
CA GLY A 225 -6.32 -18.07 -26.03
C GLY A 225 -6.75 -19.05 -24.93
N LYS A 226 -7.64 -19.99 -25.26
CA LYS A 226 -8.18 -20.99 -24.32
C LYS A 226 -7.16 -22.04 -23.86
N ASP A 227 -6.10 -22.25 -24.64
CA ASP A 227 -5.08 -23.25 -24.38
C ASP A 227 -3.85 -22.51 -23.81
N ALA A 228 -2.92 -22.06 -24.67
CA ALA A 228 -1.70 -21.39 -24.24
C ALA A 228 -1.92 -20.15 -23.36
N GLY A 229 -2.92 -19.32 -23.67
CA GLY A 229 -3.21 -18.09 -22.91
C GLY A 229 -3.72 -18.38 -21.49
N ALA A 230 -4.65 -19.32 -21.36
CA ALA A 230 -5.20 -19.73 -20.08
C ALA A 230 -4.15 -20.44 -19.20
N THR A 231 -3.33 -21.30 -19.79
CA THR A 231 -2.20 -21.93 -19.08
C THR A 231 -1.23 -20.88 -18.57
N LEU A 232 -0.78 -19.94 -19.40
CA LEU A 232 0.13 -18.86 -18.96
C LEU A 232 -0.45 -18.03 -17.82
N ALA A 233 -1.73 -17.65 -17.90
CA ALA A 233 -2.37 -16.82 -16.89
C ALA A 233 -2.49 -17.52 -15.52
N SER A 234 -2.65 -18.84 -15.53
CA SER A 234 -2.82 -19.66 -14.32
C SER A 234 -1.53 -20.32 -13.83
N HIS A 235 -0.44 -20.28 -14.61
CA HIS A 235 0.82 -20.95 -14.26
C HIS A 235 1.38 -20.43 -12.91
N PRO A 236 1.76 -21.32 -11.98
CA PRO A 236 2.21 -20.91 -10.63
C PRO A 236 3.58 -20.23 -10.64
N ASP A 237 4.46 -20.56 -11.60
CA ASP A 237 5.81 -19.99 -11.69
C ASP A 237 5.90 -18.69 -12.50
N ILE A 238 4.76 -18.17 -12.95
CA ILE A 238 4.69 -16.83 -13.55
C ILE A 238 4.40 -15.80 -12.45
N ASN A 239 5.27 -14.80 -12.31
CA ASN A 239 5.16 -13.75 -11.30
C ASN A 239 4.26 -12.58 -11.74
N LYS A 240 4.09 -12.39 -13.05
CA LYS A 240 3.27 -11.33 -13.63
C LYS A 240 2.63 -11.75 -14.95
N VAL A 241 1.40 -11.30 -15.21
CA VAL A 241 0.79 -11.32 -16.54
C VAL A 241 0.56 -9.89 -17.03
N ALA A 242 1.15 -9.53 -18.17
CA ALA A 242 0.84 -8.32 -18.93
C ALA A 242 -0.04 -8.69 -20.13
N PHE A 243 -1.31 -8.33 -20.09
CA PHE A 243 -2.29 -8.66 -21.13
C PHE A 243 -2.78 -7.40 -21.83
N THR A 244 -2.79 -7.41 -23.16
CA THR A 244 -3.51 -6.42 -23.97
C THR A 244 -4.51 -7.13 -24.87
N GLY A 245 -5.78 -6.69 -24.87
CA GLY A 245 -6.84 -7.29 -25.66
C GLY A 245 -8.26 -6.89 -25.23
N SER A 246 -9.23 -7.78 -25.40
CA SER A 246 -10.63 -7.45 -25.05
C SER A 246 -10.87 -7.46 -23.54
N THR A 247 -11.74 -6.57 -23.06
CA THR A 247 -12.12 -6.46 -21.64
C THR A 247 -12.61 -7.79 -21.06
N ALA A 248 -13.43 -8.53 -21.80
CA ALA A 248 -13.94 -9.83 -21.35
C ALA A 248 -12.81 -10.86 -21.14
N THR A 249 -11.75 -10.81 -21.95
CA THR A 249 -10.59 -11.68 -21.77
C THR A 249 -9.72 -11.19 -20.61
N GLY A 250 -9.52 -9.87 -20.49
CA GLY A 250 -8.80 -9.27 -19.37
C GLY A 250 -9.39 -9.66 -18.00
N GLN A 251 -10.72 -9.70 -17.88
CA GLN A 251 -11.39 -10.20 -16.67
C GLN A 251 -11.03 -11.67 -16.36
N ARG A 252 -11.03 -12.54 -17.37
CA ARG A 252 -10.64 -13.95 -17.20
C ARG A 252 -9.19 -14.12 -16.80
N ILE A 253 -8.29 -13.28 -17.36
CA ILE A 253 -6.88 -13.25 -16.95
C ILE A 253 -6.76 -12.86 -15.48
N MET A 254 -7.47 -11.82 -15.05
CA MET A 254 -7.46 -11.38 -13.65
C MET A 254 -8.02 -12.45 -12.71
N GLU A 255 -9.10 -13.13 -13.10
CA GLU A 255 -9.64 -14.27 -12.34
C GLU A 255 -8.63 -15.42 -12.23
N ALA A 256 -7.94 -15.75 -13.32
CA ALA A 256 -6.93 -16.81 -13.33
C ALA A 256 -5.74 -16.46 -12.43
N ALA A 257 -5.26 -15.21 -12.48
CA ALA A 257 -4.20 -14.72 -11.59
C ALA A 257 -4.62 -14.78 -10.11
N ALA A 258 -5.84 -14.33 -9.81
CA ALA A 258 -6.37 -14.35 -8.44
C ALA A 258 -6.52 -15.79 -7.89
N LYS A 259 -6.93 -16.74 -8.72
CA LYS A 259 -7.12 -18.15 -8.33
C LYS A 259 -5.82 -18.95 -8.20
N SER A 260 -4.75 -18.51 -8.87
CA SER A 260 -3.49 -19.28 -8.96
C SER A 260 -2.51 -18.90 -7.86
N ASN A 261 -1.92 -17.71 -7.92
CA ASN A 261 -0.82 -17.30 -7.03
C ASN A 261 -0.80 -15.79 -6.71
N LEU A 262 -1.92 -15.08 -6.94
CA LEU A 262 -2.02 -13.62 -6.74
C LEU A 262 -0.95 -12.82 -7.51
N LYS A 263 -0.44 -13.36 -8.62
CA LYS A 263 0.53 -12.70 -9.49
C LYS A 263 0.08 -11.31 -9.92
N ASN A 264 1.04 -10.42 -10.15
CA ASN A 264 0.77 -9.07 -10.63
C ASN A 264 0.09 -9.12 -12.01
N VAL A 265 -0.92 -8.28 -12.23
CA VAL A 265 -1.62 -8.21 -13.53
C VAL A 265 -1.62 -6.77 -14.03
N THR A 266 -1.18 -6.58 -15.28
CA THR A 266 -1.42 -5.36 -16.06
C THR A 266 -2.41 -5.70 -17.16
N LEU A 267 -3.46 -4.89 -17.28
CA LEU A 267 -4.51 -5.05 -18.27
C LEU A 267 -4.61 -3.78 -19.10
N GLU A 268 -4.41 -3.91 -20.41
CA GLU A 268 -4.76 -2.87 -21.39
C GLU A 268 -5.92 -3.40 -22.25
N CYS A 269 -7.10 -2.83 -22.02
CA CYS A 269 -8.35 -3.32 -22.58
C CYS A 269 -9.02 -2.30 -23.51
N GLY A 270 -10.14 -2.72 -24.10
CA GLY A 270 -10.89 -1.92 -25.06
C GLY A 270 -11.45 -0.59 -24.54
N GLY A 271 -12.03 0.18 -25.46
CA GLY A 271 -12.52 1.54 -25.23
C GLY A 271 -13.81 1.88 -25.95
N LYS A 272 -14.47 2.95 -25.47
CA LYS A 272 -15.52 3.67 -26.20
C LYS A 272 -15.27 5.17 -26.10
N SER A 273 -14.10 5.56 -26.60
CA SER A 273 -13.50 6.88 -26.38
C SER A 273 -14.34 7.99 -27.02
N PRO A 274 -14.70 9.05 -26.27
CA PRO A 274 -15.47 10.16 -26.81
C PRO A 274 -14.59 11.14 -27.59
N PHE A 275 -15.15 11.71 -28.67
CA PHE A 275 -14.59 12.83 -29.42
C PHE A 275 -15.52 14.05 -29.28
N ILE A 276 -15.11 15.10 -28.58
CA ILE A 276 -15.98 16.24 -28.25
C ILE A 276 -15.59 17.45 -29.08
N VAL A 277 -16.53 18.02 -29.84
CA VAL A 277 -16.30 19.19 -30.70
C VAL A 277 -17.17 20.35 -30.23
N PHE A 278 -16.54 21.38 -29.66
CA PHE A 278 -17.22 22.62 -29.30
C PHE A 278 -17.35 23.55 -30.51
N ALA A 279 -18.36 24.44 -30.47
CA ALA A 279 -18.66 25.41 -31.53
C ALA A 279 -17.54 26.42 -31.79
N ASP A 280 -16.68 26.65 -30.80
CA ASP A 280 -15.52 27.53 -30.90
C ASP A 280 -14.24 26.81 -31.37
N SER A 281 -14.31 25.55 -31.80
CA SER A 281 -13.17 24.81 -32.35
C SER A 281 -12.81 25.25 -33.78
N ASP A 282 -11.58 24.94 -34.21
CA ASP A 282 -11.28 24.89 -35.64
C ASP A 282 -11.98 23.65 -36.23
N LEU A 283 -13.07 23.90 -36.95
CA LEU A 283 -13.91 22.85 -37.51
C LEU A 283 -13.14 21.94 -38.48
N LYS A 284 -12.27 22.53 -39.33
CA LYS A 284 -11.51 21.77 -40.31
C LYS A 284 -10.55 20.81 -39.61
N LYS A 285 -9.85 21.30 -38.60
CA LYS A 285 -8.93 20.48 -37.79
C LYS A 285 -9.68 19.41 -37.00
N ALA A 286 -10.85 19.71 -36.45
CA ALA A 286 -11.68 18.72 -35.78
C ALA A 286 -12.14 17.61 -36.75
N VAL A 287 -12.46 17.93 -38.01
CA VAL A 287 -12.79 16.92 -39.03
C VAL A 287 -11.58 16.04 -39.37
N GLU A 288 -10.42 16.64 -39.64
CA GLU A 288 -9.17 15.92 -39.97
C GLU A 288 -8.76 14.96 -38.85
N TRP A 289 -8.69 15.44 -37.61
CA TRP A 289 -8.34 14.63 -36.44
C TRP A 289 -9.43 13.63 -36.04
N GLY A 290 -10.70 13.98 -36.26
CA GLY A 290 -11.80 13.05 -36.09
C GLY A 290 -11.64 11.86 -37.02
N TYR A 291 -11.33 12.10 -38.30
CA TYR A 291 -11.18 11.06 -39.33
C TYR A 291 -10.02 10.14 -38.97
N SER A 292 -8.85 10.72 -38.66
CA SER A 292 -7.66 9.96 -38.30
C SER A 292 -7.92 9.08 -37.07
N GLY A 293 -8.47 9.63 -35.99
CA GLY A 293 -8.63 8.86 -34.75
C GLY A 293 -9.68 7.76 -34.77
N ILE A 294 -10.64 7.77 -35.71
CA ILE A 294 -11.63 6.69 -35.84
C ILE A 294 -11.29 5.70 -36.96
N PHE A 295 -10.60 6.12 -38.01
CA PHE A 295 -10.35 5.25 -39.18
C PHE A 295 -8.90 4.79 -39.36
N TYR A 296 -7.94 5.31 -38.58
CA TYR A 296 -6.60 4.72 -38.47
C TYR A 296 -6.68 3.24 -38.09
N ASN A 297 -5.87 2.40 -38.74
CA ASN A 297 -5.94 0.93 -38.63
C ASN A 297 -7.36 0.40 -38.75
N LYS A 298 -8.13 0.93 -39.70
CA LYS A 298 -9.53 0.56 -39.95
C LYS A 298 -10.43 0.63 -38.70
N GLY A 299 -10.10 1.44 -37.71
CA GLY A 299 -10.83 1.51 -36.43
C GLY A 299 -10.63 0.31 -35.50
N GLU A 300 -9.68 -0.57 -35.79
CA GLU A 300 -9.23 -1.68 -34.94
C GLU A 300 -8.19 -1.20 -33.91
N VAL A 301 -8.53 -0.10 -33.22
CA VAL A 301 -7.66 0.59 -32.26
C VAL A 301 -8.39 0.77 -30.94
N CYS A 302 -7.78 0.41 -29.82
CA CYS A 302 -8.40 0.52 -28.49
C CYS A 302 -8.71 1.98 -28.11
N THR A 303 -7.83 2.92 -28.48
CA THR A 303 -8.04 4.37 -28.25
C THR A 303 -9.00 5.01 -29.24
N SER A 304 -9.48 4.27 -30.25
CA SER A 304 -10.33 4.78 -31.31
C SER A 304 -11.52 5.57 -30.76
N THR A 305 -11.67 6.82 -31.22
CA THR A 305 -12.73 7.71 -30.76
C THR A 305 -14.06 7.43 -31.45
N SER A 306 -14.67 6.28 -31.18
CA SER A 306 -15.85 5.80 -31.93
C SER A 306 -17.19 6.45 -31.57
N ARG A 307 -17.21 7.43 -30.65
CA ARG A 307 -18.42 8.15 -30.26
C ARG A 307 -18.19 9.66 -30.26
N PHE A 308 -18.73 10.34 -31.25
CA PHE A 308 -18.58 11.77 -31.44
C PHE A 308 -19.72 12.53 -30.76
N TYR A 309 -19.36 13.62 -30.09
CA TYR A 309 -20.26 14.59 -29.50
C TYR A 309 -19.96 15.95 -30.09
N VAL A 310 -20.90 16.50 -30.84
CA VAL A 310 -20.74 17.79 -31.52
C VAL A 310 -21.75 18.79 -31.00
N GLU A 311 -21.30 20.01 -30.73
CA GLU A 311 -22.17 21.07 -30.20
C GLU A 311 -23.28 21.42 -31.19
N GLU A 312 -24.52 21.52 -30.70
CA GLU A 312 -25.74 21.62 -31.52
C GLU A 312 -25.68 22.71 -32.60
N SER A 313 -25.03 23.85 -32.31
CA SER A 313 -24.92 24.99 -33.24
C SER A 313 -24.02 24.75 -34.46
N ILE A 314 -23.14 23.75 -34.43
CA ILE A 314 -22.23 23.41 -35.53
C ILE A 314 -22.43 22.00 -36.09
N TYR A 315 -23.37 21.23 -35.53
CA TYR A 315 -23.53 19.81 -35.84
C TYR A 315 -23.75 19.54 -37.34
N ASP A 316 -24.72 20.19 -37.97
CA ASP A 316 -25.08 19.86 -39.35
C ASP A 316 -23.89 20.12 -40.30
N LYS A 317 -23.18 21.23 -40.06
CA LYS A 317 -21.96 21.58 -40.80
C LYS A 317 -20.81 20.60 -40.54
N PHE A 318 -20.59 20.20 -39.29
CA PHE A 318 -19.57 19.20 -38.96
C PHE A 318 -19.85 17.87 -39.67
N VAL A 319 -21.09 17.38 -39.61
CA VAL A 319 -21.47 16.09 -40.19
C VAL A 319 -21.30 16.11 -41.71
N GLU A 320 -21.73 17.19 -42.38
CA GLU A 320 -21.53 17.36 -43.83
C GLU A 320 -20.05 17.33 -44.21
N GLU A 321 -19.21 18.13 -43.55
CA GLU A 321 -17.77 18.18 -43.82
C GLU A 321 -17.07 16.86 -43.46
N PHE A 322 -17.48 16.20 -42.39
CA PHE A 322 -16.90 14.93 -41.96
C PHE A 322 -17.21 13.80 -42.95
N VAL A 323 -18.44 13.70 -43.45
CA VAL A 323 -18.82 12.72 -44.48
C VAL A 323 -18.05 12.98 -45.76
N LYS A 324 -18.02 14.23 -46.23
CA LYS A 324 -17.28 14.62 -47.43
C LYS A 324 -15.79 14.28 -47.31
N PHE A 325 -15.16 14.68 -46.20
CA PHE A 325 -13.75 14.38 -45.95
C PHE A 325 -13.50 12.87 -45.90
N THR A 326 -14.42 12.11 -45.29
CA THR A 326 -14.33 10.64 -45.24
C THR A 326 -14.36 10.02 -46.64
N GLU A 327 -15.29 10.46 -47.51
CA GLU A 327 -15.41 9.96 -48.88
C GLU A 327 -14.23 10.34 -49.78
N GLU A 328 -13.65 11.53 -49.58
CA GLU A 328 -12.49 12.00 -50.33
C GLU A 328 -11.18 11.31 -49.93
N ASN A 329 -11.03 10.93 -48.66
CA ASN A 329 -9.75 10.42 -48.13
C ASN A 329 -9.73 8.89 -47.88
N ALA A 330 -10.89 8.23 -47.80
CA ALA A 330 -10.97 6.78 -47.60
C ALA A 330 -10.70 6.00 -48.88
N LYS A 331 -9.42 5.68 -49.13
CA LYS A 331 -9.00 4.78 -50.18
C LYS A 331 -8.94 3.34 -49.65
N VAL A 332 -10.04 2.62 -49.88
CA VAL A 332 -10.14 1.17 -49.61
C VAL A 332 -9.41 0.40 -50.71
N ALA A 333 -8.33 -0.27 -50.36
CA ALA A 333 -7.47 -0.99 -51.30
C ALA A 333 -6.66 -2.07 -50.58
N GLY A 334 -5.94 -2.93 -51.33
CA GLY A 334 -5.01 -3.87 -50.74
C GLY A 334 -3.92 -3.18 -49.90
N PRO A 335 -3.42 -3.82 -48.81
CA PRO A 335 -2.49 -3.19 -47.85
C PRO A 335 -1.21 -2.61 -48.46
N PHE A 336 -0.74 -3.20 -49.56
CA PHE A 336 0.49 -2.82 -50.28
C PHE A 336 0.22 -1.93 -51.50
N GLU A 337 -1.04 -1.60 -51.78
CA GLU A 337 -1.37 -0.70 -52.89
C GLU A 337 -1.04 0.75 -52.51
N LYS A 338 -0.38 1.46 -53.43
CA LYS A 338 0.05 2.85 -53.22
C LYS A 338 -1.12 3.75 -52.81
N GLY A 339 -0.97 4.45 -51.68
CA GLY A 339 -1.98 5.36 -51.15
C GLY A 339 -3.20 4.67 -50.54
N CYS A 340 -3.15 3.35 -50.29
CA CYS A 340 -4.13 2.69 -49.44
C CYS A 340 -4.17 3.40 -48.08
N THR A 341 -5.35 3.87 -47.66
CA THR A 341 -5.55 4.44 -46.32
C THR A 341 -6.40 3.53 -45.44
N ILE A 342 -7.08 2.55 -46.03
CA ILE A 342 -8.17 1.81 -45.38
C ILE A 342 -8.13 0.33 -45.83
N GLY A 343 -7.25 -0.50 -45.26
CA GLY A 343 -7.05 -1.94 -45.58
C GLY A 343 -8.18 -2.89 -45.14
N PRO A 344 -8.14 -4.21 -45.39
CA PRO A 344 -9.18 -5.15 -44.93
C PRO A 344 -9.24 -5.23 -43.39
N LEU A 345 -10.39 -5.62 -42.84
CA LEU A 345 -10.49 -6.02 -41.43
C LEU A 345 -9.68 -7.30 -41.19
N VAL A 346 -9.10 -7.46 -40.00
CA VAL A 346 -8.08 -8.49 -39.72
C VAL A 346 -8.55 -9.94 -39.99
N SER A 347 -9.85 -10.22 -39.90
CA SER A 347 -10.37 -11.58 -40.03
C SER A 347 -11.84 -11.61 -40.45
N SER A 348 -12.28 -12.77 -40.93
CA SER A 348 -13.70 -13.04 -41.24
C SER A 348 -14.59 -12.87 -40.01
N LEU A 349 -14.13 -13.28 -38.82
CA LEU A 349 -14.88 -13.12 -37.58
C LEU A 349 -15.09 -11.64 -37.24
N GLN A 350 -14.05 -10.82 -37.41
CA GLN A 350 -14.13 -9.39 -37.16
C GLN A 350 -14.99 -8.67 -38.21
N TYR A 351 -14.89 -9.09 -39.47
CA TYR A 351 -15.78 -8.62 -40.55
C TYR A 351 -17.26 -8.86 -40.24
N GLU A 352 -17.63 -10.09 -39.87
CA GLU A 352 -19.01 -10.43 -39.52
C GLU A 352 -19.47 -9.71 -38.23
N LYS A 353 -18.57 -9.50 -37.26
CA LYS A 353 -18.86 -8.67 -36.07
C LYS A 353 -19.23 -7.24 -36.49
N VAL A 354 -18.39 -6.59 -37.30
CA VAL A 354 -18.64 -5.20 -37.76
C VAL A 354 -19.94 -5.12 -38.54
N LYS A 355 -20.19 -6.07 -39.46
CA LYS A 355 -21.46 -6.16 -40.21
C LYS A 355 -22.67 -6.23 -39.31
N LYS A 356 -22.64 -7.07 -38.28
CA LYS A 356 -23.71 -7.16 -37.28
C LYS A 356 -23.96 -5.83 -36.56
N TYR A 357 -22.91 -5.11 -36.15
CA TYR A 357 -23.08 -3.80 -35.50
C TYR A 357 -23.65 -2.73 -36.43
N VAL A 358 -23.25 -2.70 -37.71
CA VAL A 358 -23.82 -1.80 -38.71
C VAL A 358 -25.32 -2.07 -38.87
N GLU A 359 -25.72 -3.33 -38.98
CA GLU A 359 -27.15 -3.70 -39.05
C GLU A 359 -27.92 -3.31 -37.79
N ILE A 360 -27.33 -3.49 -36.60
CA ILE A 360 -27.95 -3.09 -35.33
C ILE A 360 -28.16 -1.57 -35.30
N GLY A 361 -27.16 -0.78 -35.68
CA GLY A 361 -27.27 0.68 -35.72
C GLY A 361 -28.43 1.15 -36.59
N GLN A 362 -28.58 0.57 -37.79
CA GLN A 362 -29.71 0.87 -38.67
C GLN A 362 -31.06 0.44 -38.07
N LYS A 363 -31.13 -0.75 -37.43
CA LYS A 363 -32.35 -1.26 -36.79
C LYS A 363 -32.78 -0.42 -35.58
N GLU A 364 -31.83 0.15 -34.85
CA GLU A 364 -32.09 1.04 -33.71
C GLU A 364 -32.41 2.49 -34.12
N GLY A 365 -32.42 2.78 -35.43
CA GLY A 365 -32.86 4.06 -35.98
C GLY A 365 -31.74 5.09 -36.20
N ALA A 366 -30.47 4.72 -36.05
CA ALA A 366 -29.36 5.59 -36.42
C ALA A 366 -29.33 5.81 -37.94
N LYS A 367 -29.02 7.03 -38.37
CA LYS A 367 -28.98 7.38 -39.80
C LYS A 367 -27.61 7.04 -40.38
N LEU A 368 -27.55 6.03 -41.24
CA LEU A 368 -26.32 5.73 -42.00
C LEU A 368 -26.11 6.80 -43.08
N LEU A 369 -25.00 7.54 -42.99
CA LEU A 369 -24.67 8.66 -43.89
C LEU A 369 -23.74 8.23 -45.03
N THR A 370 -22.76 7.39 -44.74
CA THR A 370 -21.87 6.77 -45.74
C THR A 370 -21.31 5.45 -45.20
N GLY A 371 -20.77 4.62 -46.08
CA GLY A 371 -20.19 3.31 -45.75
C GLY A 371 -20.85 2.14 -46.47
N LYS A 372 -20.06 1.11 -46.78
CA LYS A 372 -20.49 -0.11 -47.45
C LYS A 372 -19.51 -1.25 -47.19
N PHE A 373 -19.99 -2.48 -47.30
CA PHE A 373 -19.15 -3.66 -47.44
C PHE A 373 -18.79 -3.84 -48.93
N HIS A 374 -17.61 -4.41 -49.23
CA HIS A 374 -17.17 -4.65 -50.60
C HIS A 374 -17.26 -6.14 -50.93
N ASP A 375 -17.83 -6.46 -52.09
CA ASP A 375 -17.85 -7.81 -52.62
C ASP A 375 -16.46 -8.20 -53.16
N GLY A 376 -16.12 -9.49 -53.09
CA GLY A 376 -14.86 -10.01 -53.61
C GLY A 376 -14.06 -10.79 -52.55
N PRO A 377 -12.80 -11.15 -52.85
CA PRO A 377 -11.92 -11.78 -51.89
C PRO A 377 -11.49 -10.80 -50.78
N GLY A 378 -11.25 -11.32 -49.58
CA GLY A 378 -10.83 -10.54 -48.42
C GLY A 378 -11.97 -9.90 -47.62
N TYR A 379 -11.61 -9.10 -46.62
CA TYR A 379 -12.52 -8.59 -45.59
C TYR A 379 -12.68 -7.06 -45.63
N PHE A 380 -13.02 -6.52 -46.80
CA PHE A 380 -13.03 -5.08 -47.03
C PHE A 380 -14.34 -4.39 -46.66
N ALA A 381 -14.23 -3.32 -45.86
CA ALA A 381 -15.33 -2.41 -45.54
C ALA A 381 -14.93 -0.96 -45.83
N SER A 382 -15.87 -0.09 -46.22
CA SER A 382 -15.66 1.36 -46.18
C SER A 382 -15.97 1.89 -44.78
N PRO A 383 -15.43 3.06 -44.40
CA PRO A 383 -15.83 3.78 -43.20
C PRO A 383 -17.35 4.00 -43.12
N PHE A 384 -17.96 3.58 -42.01
CA PHE A 384 -19.38 3.79 -41.72
C PHE A 384 -19.55 4.99 -40.80
N VAL A 385 -20.32 5.97 -41.25
CA VAL A 385 -20.65 7.17 -40.47
C VAL A 385 -22.13 7.15 -40.14
N PHE A 386 -22.46 7.01 -38.86
CA PHE A 386 -23.83 7.14 -38.36
C PHE A 386 -24.05 8.52 -37.74
N GLY A 387 -25.04 9.23 -38.26
CA GLY A 387 -25.55 10.47 -37.70
C GLY A 387 -26.80 10.24 -36.84
N ASP A 388 -27.15 11.27 -36.07
CA ASP A 388 -28.35 11.38 -35.25
C ASP A 388 -28.45 10.25 -34.22
N CYS A 389 -27.30 9.83 -33.69
CA CYS A 389 -27.21 8.74 -32.71
C CYS A 389 -27.63 9.21 -31.31
N THR A 390 -28.19 8.29 -30.53
CA THR A 390 -28.52 8.48 -29.11
C THR A 390 -27.65 7.62 -28.21
N ASP A 391 -27.56 7.96 -26.92
CA ASP A 391 -26.65 7.30 -25.97
C ASP A 391 -27.09 5.87 -25.62
N ASP A 392 -28.36 5.51 -25.83
CA ASP A 392 -28.93 4.19 -25.55
C ASP A 392 -28.67 3.16 -26.66
N MET A 393 -28.36 3.61 -27.88
CA MET A 393 -28.02 2.74 -29.00
C MET A 393 -26.79 1.89 -28.72
N THR A 394 -26.84 0.63 -29.16
CA THR A 394 -25.77 -0.35 -29.02
C THR A 394 -24.46 0.16 -29.64
N ILE A 395 -24.53 0.77 -30.83
CA ILE A 395 -23.36 1.34 -31.52
C ILE A 395 -22.72 2.52 -30.78
N SER A 396 -23.46 3.18 -29.88
CA SER A 396 -22.97 4.24 -29.01
C SER A 396 -22.34 3.71 -27.72
N ARG A 397 -22.67 2.48 -27.30
CA ARG A 397 -22.26 1.92 -25.99
C ARG A 397 -21.16 0.88 -26.09
N GLU A 398 -21.19 0.05 -27.11
CA GLU A 398 -20.30 -1.10 -27.24
C GLU A 398 -19.10 -0.83 -28.14
N GLU A 399 -18.01 -1.52 -27.85
CA GLU A 399 -16.79 -1.51 -28.66
C GLU A 399 -16.97 -2.40 -29.90
N ILE A 400 -17.15 -1.74 -31.05
CA ILE A 400 -17.29 -2.40 -32.35
C ILE A 400 -15.92 -2.92 -32.81
N PHE A 401 -14.89 -2.07 -32.66
CA PHE A 401 -13.51 -2.31 -33.07
C PHE A 401 -13.38 -2.44 -34.60
N GLY A 402 -13.88 -1.45 -35.31
CA GLY A 402 -13.90 -1.40 -36.76
C GLY A 402 -14.25 0.01 -37.22
N PRO A 403 -14.39 0.26 -38.53
CA PRO A 403 -14.40 1.61 -39.07
C PRO A 403 -15.82 2.18 -38.99
N VAL A 404 -16.36 2.31 -37.77
CA VAL A 404 -17.75 2.70 -37.50
C VAL A 404 -17.78 3.81 -36.44
N VAL A 405 -18.31 4.97 -36.81
CA VAL A 405 -18.48 6.12 -35.90
C VAL A 405 -19.96 6.40 -35.63
N ALA A 406 -20.30 6.68 -34.38
CA ALA A 406 -21.62 7.19 -33.96
C ALA A 406 -21.51 8.67 -33.58
N ILE A 407 -22.26 9.54 -34.26
CA ILE A 407 -22.23 11.00 -34.03
C ILE A 407 -23.53 11.48 -33.38
N ALA A 408 -23.41 12.18 -32.26
CA ALA A 408 -24.52 12.74 -31.50
C ALA A 408 -24.34 14.24 -31.21
N LYS A 409 -25.46 14.96 -31.07
CA LYS A 409 -25.51 16.38 -30.66
C LYS A 409 -25.33 16.52 -29.14
N PHE A 410 -24.77 17.62 -28.65
CA PHE A 410 -24.89 18.06 -27.25
C PHE A 410 -25.17 19.57 -27.17
N LYS A 411 -25.75 20.06 -26.05
CA LYS A 411 -26.09 21.49 -25.88
C LYS A 411 -25.20 22.22 -24.89
N THR A 412 -24.74 21.55 -23.84
CA THR A 412 -23.96 22.20 -22.76
C THR A 412 -22.71 21.42 -22.38
N THR A 413 -21.69 22.13 -21.88
CA THR A 413 -20.46 21.53 -21.37
C THR A 413 -20.71 20.53 -20.23
N ALA A 414 -21.65 20.82 -19.32
CA ALA A 414 -21.97 19.93 -18.21
C ALA A 414 -22.62 18.63 -18.68
N GLU A 415 -23.53 18.72 -19.65
CA GLU A 415 -24.18 17.58 -20.29
C GLU A 415 -23.16 16.68 -21.00
N VAL A 416 -22.29 17.25 -21.86
CA VAL A 416 -21.35 16.43 -22.63
C VAL A 416 -20.33 15.73 -21.75
N ILE A 417 -19.87 16.34 -20.64
CA ILE A 417 -19.00 15.66 -19.67
C ILE A 417 -19.71 14.45 -19.07
N LYS A 418 -20.98 14.61 -18.66
CA LYS A 418 -21.76 13.50 -18.10
C LYS A 418 -21.92 12.36 -19.10
N ARG A 419 -22.25 12.69 -20.36
CA ARG A 419 -22.45 11.71 -21.44
C ARG A 419 -21.15 11.02 -21.85
N ALA A 420 -20.06 11.79 -21.99
CA ALA A 420 -18.72 11.29 -22.26
C ALA A 420 -18.29 10.25 -21.20
N ASN A 421 -18.53 10.53 -19.93
CA ASN A 421 -18.21 9.61 -18.82
C ASN A 421 -19.20 8.46 -18.63
N ASN A 422 -20.39 8.51 -19.26
CA ASN A 422 -21.43 7.48 -19.15
C ASN A 422 -21.10 6.27 -20.04
N THR A 423 -20.05 5.58 -19.66
CA THR A 423 -19.57 4.33 -20.26
C THR A 423 -18.79 3.56 -19.21
N THR A 424 -18.78 2.23 -19.33
CA THR A 424 -17.97 1.33 -18.49
C THR A 424 -16.48 1.47 -18.79
N TYR A 425 -16.13 2.02 -19.97
CA TYR A 425 -14.76 2.21 -20.44
C TYR A 425 -14.18 3.56 -19.99
N GLY A 426 -12.86 3.70 -20.12
CA GLY A 426 -12.12 4.91 -19.79
C GLY A 426 -10.69 4.90 -20.32
N LEU A 427 -10.49 4.49 -21.58
CA LEU A 427 -9.15 4.44 -22.17
C LEU A 427 -8.68 5.84 -22.63
N ALA A 428 -9.31 6.38 -23.68
CA ALA A 428 -8.98 7.67 -24.24
C ALA A 428 -10.19 8.60 -24.31
N ALA A 429 -9.94 9.90 -24.51
CA ALA A 429 -10.92 10.90 -24.89
C ALA A 429 -10.23 12.02 -25.68
N ALA A 430 -10.94 12.66 -26.60
CA ALA A 430 -10.46 13.82 -27.32
C ALA A 430 -11.47 14.98 -27.22
N LEU A 431 -10.97 16.21 -27.16
CA LEU A 431 -11.81 17.40 -27.21
C LEU A 431 -11.19 18.54 -28.04
N PHE A 432 -12.05 19.27 -28.74
CA PHE A 432 -11.66 20.35 -29.65
C PHE A 432 -12.33 21.66 -29.24
N SER A 433 -11.51 22.68 -28.97
CA SER A 433 -11.93 24.03 -28.61
C SER A 433 -10.76 25.02 -28.71
N ASN A 434 -11.00 26.22 -29.22
CA ASN A 434 -10.01 27.31 -29.16
C ASN A 434 -9.94 27.99 -27.77
N ASN A 435 -10.89 27.70 -26.87
CA ASN A 435 -10.83 28.17 -25.49
C ASN A 435 -10.06 27.18 -24.61
N ILE A 436 -8.76 27.41 -24.44
CA ILE A 436 -7.86 26.51 -23.70
C ILE A 436 -8.28 26.34 -22.23
N THR A 437 -8.83 27.38 -21.60
CA THR A 437 -9.35 27.31 -20.22
C THR A 437 -10.54 26.37 -20.12
N LYS A 438 -11.47 26.44 -21.09
CA LYS A 438 -12.60 25.51 -21.18
C LYS A 438 -12.10 24.10 -21.43
N ALA A 439 -11.18 23.93 -22.38
CA ALA A 439 -10.61 22.64 -22.74
C ALA A 439 -9.96 21.94 -21.53
N HIS A 440 -9.08 22.61 -20.78
CA HIS A 440 -8.47 22.04 -19.58
C HIS A 440 -9.49 21.69 -18.49
N LYS A 441 -10.52 22.53 -18.28
CA LYS A 441 -11.59 22.25 -17.30
C LYS A 441 -12.47 21.06 -17.70
N VAL A 442 -12.64 20.81 -18.99
CA VAL A 442 -13.35 19.64 -19.50
C VAL A 442 -12.44 18.42 -19.35
N ALA A 443 -11.19 18.51 -19.80
CA ALA A 443 -10.21 17.44 -19.74
C ALA A 443 -10.04 16.88 -18.32
N SER A 444 -9.93 17.75 -17.31
CA SER A 444 -9.79 17.32 -15.91
C SER A 444 -11.02 16.59 -15.34
N LYS A 445 -12.15 16.64 -16.03
CA LYS A 445 -13.41 15.97 -15.63
C LYS A 445 -13.70 14.73 -16.47
N LEU A 446 -12.95 14.48 -17.53
CA LEU A 446 -13.09 13.26 -18.33
C LEU A 446 -12.43 12.10 -17.61
N GLN A 447 -13.17 11.01 -17.44
CA GLN A 447 -12.70 9.79 -16.78
C GLN A 447 -12.08 8.85 -17.81
N ALA A 448 -10.96 9.28 -18.39
CA ALA A 448 -10.14 8.52 -19.33
C ALA A 448 -8.68 8.59 -18.89
N GLY A 449 -7.90 7.57 -19.24
CA GLY A 449 -6.47 7.55 -18.92
C GLY A 449 -5.62 8.44 -19.82
N MET A 450 -6.08 8.67 -21.06
CA MET A 450 -5.48 9.61 -22.00
C MET A 450 -6.51 10.63 -22.46
N VAL A 451 -6.16 11.92 -22.46
CA VAL A 451 -7.06 12.99 -22.91
C VAL A 451 -6.32 13.92 -23.86
N PHE A 452 -6.81 14.01 -25.08
CA PHE A 452 -6.26 14.83 -26.15
C PHE A 452 -7.02 16.16 -26.26
N ILE A 453 -6.29 17.28 -26.34
CA ILE A 453 -6.86 18.61 -26.57
C ILE A 453 -6.38 19.10 -27.93
N ASN A 454 -7.31 19.30 -28.87
CA ASN A 454 -7.03 19.71 -30.25
C ASN A 454 -6.09 18.76 -31.03
N SER A 455 -6.00 17.50 -30.60
CA SER A 455 -5.39 16.36 -31.30
C SER A 455 -6.23 15.11 -31.05
N ASN A 456 -5.87 13.99 -31.66
CA ASN A 456 -6.57 12.72 -31.44
C ASN A 456 -5.69 11.52 -31.80
N GLY A 457 -5.53 10.59 -30.87
CA GLY A 457 -4.92 9.29 -31.13
C GLY A 457 -3.40 9.32 -31.31
N ASP A 458 -2.75 10.46 -31.05
CA ASP A 458 -1.29 10.55 -30.97
C ASP A 458 -0.75 9.75 -29.77
N SER A 459 0.28 8.94 -30.01
CA SER A 459 1.03 8.17 -29.00
C SER A 459 2.46 8.67 -28.96
N ASP A 460 3.07 8.64 -27.77
CA ASP A 460 4.49 8.95 -27.57
C ASP A 460 5.04 8.04 -26.48
N ILE A 461 6.17 7.39 -26.77
CA ILE A 461 6.86 6.44 -25.88
C ILE A 461 7.21 7.00 -24.50
N HIS A 462 7.32 8.32 -24.36
CA HIS A 462 7.64 9.01 -23.10
C HIS A 462 6.42 9.22 -22.21
N VAL A 463 5.21 9.07 -22.75
CA VAL A 463 3.94 9.36 -22.07
C VAL A 463 3.28 8.05 -21.62
N PRO A 464 2.77 7.95 -20.38
CA PRO A 464 2.10 6.74 -19.93
C PRO A 464 0.83 6.46 -20.74
N PHE A 465 0.70 5.23 -21.21
CA PHE A 465 -0.47 4.71 -21.88
C PHE A 465 -1.24 3.82 -20.91
N GLY A 466 -2.55 4.03 -20.81
CA GLY A 466 -3.42 3.02 -20.21
C GLY A 466 -4.72 3.55 -19.65
N GLY A 467 -5.68 2.66 -19.43
CA GLY A 467 -7.08 3.03 -19.13
C GLY A 467 -7.42 3.18 -17.65
N VAL A 468 -8.62 3.70 -17.40
CA VAL A 468 -9.33 3.59 -16.11
C VAL A 468 -10.62 2.77 -16.29
N LYS A 469 -11.32 2.47 -15.20
CA LYS A 469 -12.55 1.65 -15.20
C LYS A 469 -12.30 0.27 -15.84
N MET A 470 -13.15 -0.17 -16.78
CA MET A 470 -13.02 -1.47 -17.46
C MET A 470 -12.02 -1.45 -18.63
N SER A 471 -11.35 -0.32 -18.88
CA SER A 471 -10.35 -0.20 -19.93
C SER A 471 -8.94 -0.62 -19.51
N GLY A 472 -8.68 -0.86 -18.22
CA GLY A 472 -7.38 -1.38 -17.82
C GLY A 472 -6.98 -1.15 -16.37
N ILE A 473 -5.84 -1.75 -16.01
CA ILE A 473 -5.16 -1.63 -14.72
C ILE A 473 -3.65 -1.57 -15.00
N GLY A 474 -2.98 -0.53 -14.52
CA GLY A 474 -1.57 -0.24 -14.80
C GLY A 474 -1.38 0.81 -15.90
N ARG A 475 -0.13 1.17 -16.19
CA ARG A 475 0.25 2.08 -17.28
C ARG A 475 1.48 1.53 -18.01
N GLU A 476 1.33 1.24 -19.29
CA GLU A 476 2.45 0.94 -20.18
C GLU A 476 3.12 2.25 -20.65
N LEU A 477 4.28 2.14 -21.31
CA LEU A 477 5.11 3.26 -21.74
C LEU A 477 5.60 4.20 -20.62
N GLY A 478 6.46 5.15 -20.99
CA GLY A 478 7.11 6.08 -20.07
C GLY A 478 7.86 5.39 -18.93
N THR A 479 8.12 6.15 -17.87
CA THR A 479 8.73 5.62 -16.64
C THR A 479 7.77 4.75 -15.82
N TYR A 480 6.46 4.96 -15.98
CA TYR A 480 5.43 4.22 -15.25
C TYR A 480 5.47 2.72 -15.53
N ALA A 481 5.81 2.32 -16.76
CA ALA A 481 5.92 0.90 -17.09
C ALA A 481 7.01 0.19 -16.28
N LEU A 482 8.11 0.86 -15.92
CA LEU A 482 9.20 0.24 -15.14
C LEU A 482 8.71 -0.25 -13.77
N GLU A 483 7.80 0.50 -13.14
CA GLU A 483 7.17 0.13 -11.87
C GLU A 483 6.30 -1.13 -12.00
N LEU A 484 5.73 -1.38 -13.18
CA LEU A 484 4.92 -2.58 -13.42
C LEU A 484 5.74 -3.88 -13.43
N TYR A 485 7.06 -3.78 -13.61
CA TYR A 485 7.99 -4.90 -13.75
C TYR A 485 9.00 -4.97 -12.59
N THR A 486 8.81 -4.18 -11.53
CA THR A 486 9.63 -4.21 -10.33
C THR A 486 8.78 -4.33 -9.07
N THR A 487 9.39 -4.81 -8.00
CA THR A 487 8.87 -4.65 -6.63
C THR A 487 9.96 -4.01 -5.78
N HIS A 488 9.59 -3.32 -4.71
CA HIS A 488 10.55 -2.62 -3.86
C HIS A 488 10.87 -3.47 -2.64
N LYS A 489 12.13 -3.89 -2.53
CA LYS A 489 12.65 -4.55 -1.34
C LYS A 489 13.18 -3.50 -0.36
N ALA A 490 12.57 -3.39 0.81
CA ALA A 490 13.07 -2.53 1.89
C ALA A 490 14.08 -3.30 2.75
N VAL A 491 15.31 -2.80 2.86
CA VAL A 491 16.37 -3.38 3.69
C VAL A 491 16.62 -2.45 4.88
N HIS A 492 16.19 -2.90 6.05
CA HIS A 492 16.43 -2.20 7.31
C HIS A 492 17.79 -2.59 7.87
N VAL A 493 18.65 -1.60 8.12
CA VAL A 493 19.96 -1.80 8.72
C VAL A 493 19.97 -1.16 10.09
N ASN A 494 20.22 -1.98 11.12
CA ASN A 494 20.52 -1.51 12.46
C ASN A 494 22.02 -1.24 12.57
N LEU A 495 22.38 0.02 12.79
CA LEU A 495 23.76 0.46 12.98
C LEU A 495 24.16 0.49 14.47
N GLY A 496 23.18 0.44 15.39
CA GLY A 496 23.39 0.42 16.84
C GLY A 496 23.62 -1.00 17.37
N LEU A 497 24.64 -1.70 16.87
CA LEU A 497 24.94 -3.10 17.26
C LEU A 497 25.52 -3.25 18.67
N ASP A 498 25.91 -2.16 19.34
CA ASP A 498 26.42 -2.15 20.72
C ASP A 498 25.30 -2.12 21.80
N TYR A 499 24.05 -2.33 21.40
CA TYR A 499 22.88 -2.34 22.28
C TYR A 499 22.41 -3.78 22.53
N GLU A 500 22.52 -4.28 23.76
CA GLU A 500 21.85 -5.53 24.15
C GLU A 500 20.34 -5.36 23.93
N PRO A 501 19.63 -6.36 23.36
CA PRO A 501 18.24 -6.21 22.99
C PRO A 501 17.39 -6.15 24.26
N ALA A 502 17.19 -4.96 24.80
CA ALA A 502 15.99 -4.67 25.57
C ALA A 502 14.82 -5.03 24.66
N VAL A 503 14.06 -6.04 25.06
CA VAL A 503 12.86 -6.50 24.37
C VAL A 503 11.85 -5.35 24.45
N HIS A 504 11.96 -4.44 23.48
CA HIS A 504 11.05 -3.32 23.28
C HIS A 504 9.72 -3.89 22.77
N PHE A 505 8.86 -4.32 23.69
CA PHE A 505 7.42 -4.25 23.44
C PHE A 505 7.07 -2.76 23.39
N LEU A 506 7.18 -2.22 22.18
CA LEU A 506 6.68 -0.91 21.79
C LEU A 506 5.17 -0.86 22.07
N ASP A 507 4.78 -0.30 23.22
CA ASP A 507 3.42 0.19 23.39
C ASP A 507 3.30 1.55 22.67
N PHE A 508 2.92 1.47 21.40
CA PHE A 508 2.54 2.61 20.59
C PHE A 508 1.26 3.24 21.15
N SER A 509 1.37 4.37 21.84
CA SER A 509 0.24 5.29 22.03
C SER A 509 0.61 6.74 21.73
N LEU A 510 0.82 6.99 20.44
CA LEU A 510 0.47 8.27 19.82
C LEU A 510 -1.04 8.50 20.06
N THR A 511 -1.41 9.46 20.91
CA THR A 511 -2.83 9.85 21.04
C THR A 511 -3.19 10.82 19.91
N MET A 512 -3.68 10.27 18.79
CA MET A 512 -4.96 10.74 18.27
C MET A 512 -6.00 10.56 19.38
N ALA A 513 -6.98 11.46 19.50
CA ALA A 513 -8.08 11.28 20.44
C ALA A 513 -8.78 9.91 20.21
N ILE A 514 -8.50 8.95 21.09
CA ILE A 514 -9.22 7.68 21.18
C ILE A 514 -10.04 7.77 22.47
N GLN A 515 -11.37 7.89 22.31
CA GLN A 515 -12.30 7.54 23.36
C GLN A 515 -11.96 6.13 23.84
N ASN A 516 -11.58 6.00 25.11
CA ASN A 516 -11.45 4.71 25.79
C ASN A 516 -12.82 4.02 25.80
N PRO A 517 -13.07 2.99 24.97
CA PRO A 517 -14.41 2.40 24.84
C PRO A 517 -14.80 1.57 26.08
N ASN A 518 -13.87 1.37 27.03
CA ASN A 518 -14.03 0.39 28.11
C ASN A 518 -13.95 0.93 29.54
N ASN A 519 -13.70 2.23 29.75
CA ASN A 519 -13.85 2.91 31.05
C ASN A 519 -12.97 2.32 32.18
N TRP A 520 -11.72 1.96 31.87
CA TRP A 520 -10.71 1.52 32.84
C TRP A 520 -9.80 2.68 33.28
N HIS A 521 -9.52 2.78 34.59
CA HIS A 521 -8.63 3.75 35.20
C HIS A 521 -7.68 3.04 36.17
N TRP A 522 -6.37 3.24 36.03
CA TRP A 522 -5.39 2.73 36.98
C TRP A 522 -5.47 3.52 38.29
N VAL A 523 -5.50 2.83 39.42
CA VAL A 523 -5.63 3.44 40.76
C VAL A 523 -4.29 3.37 41.50
N ASP A 524 -3.69 2.19 41.58
CA ASP A 524 -2.37 1.97 42.15
C ASP A 524 -1.60 0.96 41.28
N LYS A 525 -0.35 1.29 40.94
CA LYS A 525 0.55 0.43 40.17
C LYS A 525 1.61 -0.19 41.09
N ASN A 526 2.18 -1.33 40.68
CA ASN A 526 3.28 -2.03 41.37
C ASN A 526 2.93 -2.55 42.78
N CYS A 527 1.77 -3.18 42.95
CA CYS A 527 1.31 -3.79 44.21
C CYS A 527 1.94 -5.17 44.51
N ILE A 528 3.12 -5.47 43.93
CA ILE A 528 3.78 -6.78 44.04
C ILE A 528 4.17 -7.15 45.48
N GLU A 529 4.48 -6.14 46.31
CA GLU A 529 4.76 -6.35 47.72
C GLU A 529 3.52 -6.85 48.49
N TRP A 530 2.32 -6.37 48.14
CA TRP A 530 1.06 -6.82 48.75
C TRP A 530 0.81 -8.30 48.44
N ALA A 531 1.02 -8.71 47.18
CA ALA A 531 0.92 -10.09 46.75
C ALA A 531 1.93 -11.00 47.45
N THR A 532 3.18 -10.54 47.59
CA THR A 532 4.24 -11.26 48.29
C THR A 532 3.87 -11.54 49.75
N GLN A 533 3.35 -10.54 50.47
CA GLN A 533 2.94 -10.71 51.86
C GLN A 533 1.73 -11.65 52.00
N TRP A 534 0.76 -11.53 51.10
CA TRP A 534 -0.39 -12.40 51.08
C TRP A 534 0.00 -13.87 50.86
N CYS A 535 0.84 -14.16 49.86
CA CYS A 535 1.27 -15.53 49.56
C CYS A 535 2.04 -16.16 50.73
N LYS A 536 2.91 -15.40 51.40
CA LYS A 536 3.61 -15.87 52.61
C LYS A 536 2.64 -16.21 53.74
N LYS A 537 1.59 -15.41 53.91
CA LYS A 537 0.60 -15.57 54.99
C LYS A 537 -0.38 -16.71 54.73
N ARG A 538 -0.79 -16.93 53.47
CA ARG A 538 -1.90 -17.84 53.12
C ARG A 538 -1.45 -19.18 52.55
N LEU A 539 -0.34 -19.23 51.81
CA LEU A 539 0.10 -20.46 51.15
C LEU A 539 1.11 -21.26 51.99
N VAL A 540 1.92 -20.60 52.81
CA VAL A 540 2.87 -21.27 53.71
C VAL A 540 2.13 -21.86 54.90
N GLY A 541 2.35 -23.15 55.18
CA GLY A 541 1.70 -23.90 56.26
C GLY A 541 0.56 -24.81 55.80
N VAL A 542 0.08 -24.68 54.56
CA VAL A 542 -0.93 -25.59 53.98
C VAL A 542 -0.38 -27.01 53.98
N SER A 543 -1.12 -27.94 54.57
CA SER A 543 -0.67 -29.31 54.83
C SER A 543 -1.78 -30.34 54.56
N VAL A 544 -1.43 -31.47 53.96
CA VAL A 544 -2.37 -32.57 53.64
C VAL A 544 -1.75 -33.93 53.93
N GLY A 545 -2.59 -34.92 54.26
CA GLY A 545 -2.15 -36.29 54.60
C GLY A 545 -2.34 -36.60 56.09
N SER A 546 -2.18 -37.87 56.45
CA SER A 546 -2.22 -38.32 57.85
C SER A 546 -0.92 -39.01 58.24
N GLU A 547 -0.42 -39.94 57.41
CA GLU A 547 0.95 -40.50 57.43
C GLU A 547 1.26 -41.10 56.04
N PRO A 548 2.18 -40.54 55.21
CA PRO A 548 2.91 -39.30 55.45
C PRO A 548 2.05 -38.04 55.20
N THR A 549 2.40 -36.98 55.89
CA THR A 549 1.91 -35.61 55.70
C THR A 549 2.84 -34.87 54.74
N VAL A 550 2.29 -33.97 53.91
CA VAL A 550 3.04 -33.05 53.05
C VAL A 550 2.59 -31.62 53.33
N SER A 551 3.55 -30.73 53.56
CA SER A 551 3.33 -29.34 53.96
C SER A 551 4.11 -28.36 53.09
N VAL A 552 3.50 -27.21 52.77
CA VAL A 552 4.21 -26.06 52.18
C VAL A 552 4.99 -25.32 53.25
N THR A 553 6.30 -25.20 53.08
CA THR A 553 7.23 -24.68 54.10
C THR A 553 7.69 -23.25 53.87
N SER A 554 7.68 -22.77 52.62
CA SER A 554 8.19 -21.43 52.29
C SER A 554 7.74 -20.93 50.92
N LEU A 555 7.53 -19.62 50.75
CA LEU A 555 7.51 -18.97 49.44
C LEU A 555 8.96 -18.77 48.96
N LYS A 556 9.34 -19.44 47.87
CA LYS A 556 10.71 -19.38 47.30
C LYS A 556 10.87 -18.23 46.34
N LYS A 557 9.87 -17.99 45.50
CA LYS A 557 9.89 -16.98 44.44
C LYS A 557 8.46 -16.48 44.16
N LEU A 558 8.32 -15.18 43.95
CA LEU A 558 7.11 -14.56 43.42
C LEU A 558 7.56 -13.41 42.52
N GLU A 559 7.25 -13.49 41.25
CA GLU A 559 7.59 -12.50 40.22
C GLU A 559 6.39 -12.24 39.32
N GLY A 560 6.33 -11.06 38.73
CA GLY A 560 5.22 -10.63 37.88
C GLY A 560 4.63 -9.32 38.35
N ASP A 561 3.47 -8.97 37.79
CA ASP A 561 2.83 -7.68 37.97
C ASP A 561 1.52 -7.81 38.71
N VAL A 562 1.26 -6.84 39.60
CA VAL A 562 0.03 -6.74 40.37
C VAL A 562 -0.35 -5.28 40.44
N GLU A 563 -1.56 -4.97 40.02
CA GLU A 563 -2.04 -3.61 39.89
C GLU A 563 -3.50 -3.52 40.32
N VAL A 564 -3.92 -2.32 40.75
CA VAL A 564 -5.30 -2.04 41.14
C VAL A 564 -5.93 -1.08 40.15
N CYS A 565 -7.05 -1.50 39.59
CA CYS A 565 -7.79 -0.77 38.55
C CYS A 565 -9.21 -0.46 39.00
N GLN A 566 -9.76 0.61 38.44
CA GLN A 566 -11.16 0.98 38.54
C GLN A 566 -11.83 0.87 37.18
N ARG A 567 -12.98 0.19 37.12
CA ARG A 567 -13.83 0.15 35.94
C ARG A 567 -15.30 0.31 36.32
N LYS A 568 -15.99 1.27 35.70
CA LYS A 568 -17.42 1.56 35.95
C LYS A 568 -17.75 1.72 37.46
N GLY A 569 -16.85 2.36 38.21
CA GLY A 569 -17.00 2.59 39.65
C GLY A 569 -16.69 1.39 40.56
N LYS A 570 -16.27 0.24 40.01
CA LYS A 570 -15.82 -0.95 40.75
C LYS A 570 -14.31 -1.08 40.70
N ILE A 571 -13.71 -1.64 41.75
CA ILE A 571 -12.26 -1.82 41.88
C ILE A 571 -11.95 -3.30 41.69
N PHE A 572 -10.88 -3.59 40.97
CA PHE A 572 -10.39 -4.94 40.70
C PHE A 572 -8.87 -4.94 40.82
N SER A 573 -8.30 -6.04 41.30
CA SER A 573 -6.88 -6.30 41.14
C SER A 573 -6.67 -7.07 39.84
N ILE A 574 -5.70 -6.63 39.05
CA ILE A 574 -5.20 -7.32 37.87
C ILE A 574 -3.83 -7.84 38.25
N PHE A 575 -3.56 -9.11 37.94
CA PHE A 575 -2.30 -9.73 38.28
C PHE A 575 -1.93 -10.78 37.22
N ASP A 576 -0.63 -10.93 37.02
CA ASP A 576 -0.01 -12.01 36.27
C ASP A 576 1.28 -12.38 37.00
N LEU A 577 1.30 -13.55 37.62
CA LEU A 577 2.30 -13.95 38.60
C LEU A 577 2.87 -15.33 38.30
N GLN A 578 4.17 -15.48 38.55
CA GLN A 578 4.82 -16.78 38.70
C GLN A 578 5.12 -17.04 40.18
N VAL A 579 4.71 -18.19 40.71
CA VAL A 579 4.86 -18.52 42.14
C VAL A 579 5.64 -19.83 42.32
N GLN A 580 6.64 -19.84 43.20
CA GLN A 580 7.36 -21.07 43.60
C GLN A 580 7.26 -21.28 45.11
N LEU A 581 6.80 -22.47 45.51
CA LEU A 581 6.58 -22.88 46.89
C LEU A 581 7.50 -24.04 47.25
N GLY A 582 8.20 -23.97 48.38
CA GLY A 582 8.92 -25.13 48.93
C GLY A 582 7.97 -26.03 49.70
N PHE A 583 8.11 -27.35 49.58
CA PHE A 583 7.34 -28.33 50.36
C PHE A 583 8.25 -29.37 51.04
N SER A 584 7.74 -30.00 52.10
CA SER A 584 8.38 -31.13 52.78
C SER A 584 7.38 -32.19 53.22
N SER A 585 7.81 -33.44 53.28
CA SER A 585 7.06 -34.57 53.83
C SER A 585 7.72 -35.18 55.06
N ASP A 586 6.92 -35.71 55.98
CA ASP A 586 7.36 -36.43 57.20
C ASP A 586 7.53 -37.94 56.97
N ASN A 587 7.55 -38.39 55.71
CA ASN A 587 7.87 -39.78 55.36
C ASN A 587 9.26 -40.20 55.87
N LYS A 588 9.54 -41.51 55.85
CA LYS A 588 10.79 -42.07 56.39
C LYS A 588 12.06 -41.48 55.77
N GLU A 589 11.98 -41.05 54.51
CA GLU A 589 13.09 -40.44 53.76
C GLU A 589 13.19 -38.91 53.93
N GLY A 590 12.20 -38.25 54.54
CA GLY A 590 12.17 -36.79 54.76
C GLY A 590 12.18 -35.99 53.45
N THR A 591 11.36 -36.38 52.48
CA THR A 591 11.36 -35.85 51.11
C THR A 591 11.03 -34.35 51.05
N LYS A 592 11.75 -33.58 50.23
CA LYS A 592 11.57 -32.13 50.03
C LYS A 592 11.66 -31.74 48.55
N GLY A 593 11.05 -30.62 48.19
CA GLY A 593 11.08 -30.11 46.83
C GLY A 593 10.43 -28.74 46.65
N VAL A 594 10.24 -28.37 45.39
CA VAL A 594 9.60 -27.14 44.94
C VAL A 594 8.36 -27.49 44.12
N LEU A 595 7.27 -26.78 44.41
CA LEU A 595 6.02 -26.75 43.67
C LEU A 595 5.93 -25.38 42.97
N SER A 596 5.91 -25.37 41.63
CA SER A 596 5.86 -24.14 40.84
C SER A 596 4.50 -23.97 40.18
N ILE A 597 4.00 -22.73 40.17
CA ILE A 597 2.86 -22.28 39.40
C ILE A 597 3.43 -21.33 38.35
N PRO A 598 3.57 -21.77 37.09
CA PRO A 598 4.24 -20.98 36.06
C PRO A 598 3.45 -19.72 35.69
N GLU A 599 2.12 -19.77 35.83
CA GLU A 599 1.19 -18.69 35.49
C GLU A 599 0.02 -18.69 36.47
N LEU A 600 -0.15 -17.56 37.16
CA LEU A 600 -1.26 -17.22 38.04
C LEU A 600 -1.76 -15.85 37.59
N ALA A 601 -2.73 -15.84 36.67
CA ALA A 601 -3.27 -14.61 36.07
C ALA A 601 -4.73 -14.35 36.47
N TYR A 602 -5.15 -13.09 36.43
CA TYR A 602 -6.48 -12.63 36.88
C TYR A 602 -7.66 -13.18 36.08
N ASP A 603 -7.42 -13.59 34.83
CA ASP A 603 -8.40 -14.13 33.89
C ASP A 603 -8.25 -15.65 33.68
N THR A 604 -7.33 -16.29 34.42
CA THR A 604 -7.19 -17.74 34.42
C THR A 604 -8.13 -18.37 35.45
N GLU A 605 -8.95 -19.32 35.02
CA GLU A 605 -9.83 -20.07 35.91
C GLU A 605 -9.00 -20.93 36.88
N ILE A 606 -9.48 -21.08 38.12
CA ILE A 606 -8.75 -21.78 39.21
C ILE A 606 -8.38 -23.22 38.85
N GLU A 607 -9.24 -23.90 38.08
CA GLU A 607 -9.03 -25.27 37.63
C GLU A 607 -7.87 -25.40 36.62
N ASP A 608 -7.54 -24.30 35.92
CA ASP A 608 -6.53 -24.25 34.87
C ASP A 608 -5.13 -23.91 35.40
N PHE A 609 -5.00 -23.52 36.67
CA PHE A 609 -3.68 -23.33 37.30
C PHE A 609 -2.85 -24.61 37.22
N GLN A 610 -1.69 -24.51 36.57
CA GLN A 610 -0.75 -25.61 36.43
C GLN A 610 0.19 -25.68 37.63
N PHE A 611 0.54 -26.89 38.05
CA PHE A 611 1.39 -27.15 39.22
C PHE A 611 2.50 -28.13 38.85
N ASP A 612 3.73 -27.63 38.82
CA ASP A 612 4.92 -28.40 38.50
C ASP A 612 5.67 -28.82 39.77
N ILE A 613 5.98 -30.11 39.89
CA ILE A 613 6.62 -30.69 41.09
C ILE A 613 8.06 -31.09 40.77
N ALA A 614 9.03 -30.47 41.43
CA ALA A 614 10.44 -30.81 41.39
C ALA A 614 10.93 -31.24 42.78
N PHE A 615 11.67 -32.34 42.89
CA PHE A 615 12.25 -32.82 44.15
C PHE A 615 13.72 -32.41 44.26
N ASP A 616 14.17 -32.04 45.47
CA ASP A 616 15.54 -31.53 45.68
C ASP A 616 16.61 -32.60 45.42
N LYS A 617 16.28 -33.88 45.65
CA LYS A 617 17.12 -35.06 45.37
C LYS A 617 16.24 -36.19 44.85
N PRO A 618 16.07 -36.33 43.52
CA PRO A 618 15.23 -37.39 42.96
C PRO A 618 15.90 -38.75 43.17
N THR A 619 15.22 -39.65 43.87
CA THR A 619 15.70 -41.02 44.13
C THR A 619 14.87 -42.06 43.39
N GLY A 620 13.66 -41.70 42.93
CA GLY A 620 12.73 -42.63 42.30
C GLY A 620 12.20 -43.70 43.25
N SER A 621 12.25 -43.44 44.57
CA SER A 621 11.77 -44.37 45.59
C SER A 621 10.24 -44.47 45.60
N SER A 622 9.71 -45.57 46.14
CA SER A 622 8.26 -45.73 46.36
C SER A 622 7.67 -44.66 47.28
N ASP A 623 8.50 -44.11 48.18
CA ASP A 623 8.12 -43.03 49.08
C ASP A 623 8.01 -41.69 48.35
N GLU A 624 8.88 -41.40 47.36
CA GLU A 624 8.78 -40.22 46.49
C GLU A 624 7.51 -40.27 45.61
N GLU A 625 7.19 -41.44 45.06
CA GLU A 625 5.98 -41.62 44.23
C GLU A 625 4.70 -41.44 45.06
N THR A 626 4.70 -41.91 46.31
CA THR A 626 3.61 -41.69 47.27
C THR A 626 3.42 -40.20 47.58
N VAL A 627 4.51 -39.45 47.81
CA VAL A 627 4.47 -38.00 48.06
C VAL A 627 3.97 -37.25 46.81
N ARG A 628 4.45 -37.61 45.61
CA ARG A 628 4.00 -37.01 44.35
C ARG A 628 2.52 -37.23 44.10
N ALA A 629 2.01 -38.42 44.40
CA ALA A 629 0.58 -38.74 44.31
C ALA A 629 -0.25 -37.93 45.32
N LEU A 630 0.24 -37.77 46.55
CA LEU A 630 -0.45 -36.98 47.58
C LEU A 630 -0.50 -35.48 47.25
N ILE A 631 0.57 -34.93 46.67
CA ILE A 631 0.58 -33.54 46.19
C ILE A 631 -0.47 -33.33 45.10
N ARG A 632 -0.47 -34.18 44.06
CA ARG A 632 -1.41 -34.06 42.92
C ARG A 632 -2.86 -34.26 43.32
N SER A 633 -3.13 -35.22 44.21
CA SER A 633 -4.50 -35.61 44.57
C SER A 633 -5.13 -34.74 45.65
N LYS A 634 -4.33 -34.14 46.55
CA LYS A 634 -4.84 -33.39 47.70
C LYS A 634 -4.27 -31.98 47.83
N LEU A 635 -2.93 -31.83 47.82
CA LEU A 635 -2.31 -30.53 48.11
C LEU A 635 -2.63 -29.47 47.06
N VAL A 636 -2.61 -29.86 45.78
CA VAL A 636 -2.97 -28.97 44.66
C VAL A 636 -4.41 -28.47 44.79
N GLY A 637 -5.35 -29.33 45.20
CA GLY A 637 -6.74 -28.94 45.41
C GLY A 637 -6.91 -27.93 46.55
N GLU A 638 -6.18 -28.12 47.65
CA GLU A 638 -6.19 -27.19 48.78
C GLU A 638 -5.58 -25.83 48.39
N LEU A 639 -4.45 -25.84 47.67
CA LEU A 639 -3.80 -24.62 47.20
C LEU A 639 -4.67 -23.83 46.21
N ARG A 640 -5.37 -24.51 45.29
CA ARG A 640 -6.36 -23.89 44.41
C ARG A 640 -7.48 -23.20 45.19
N THR A 641 -7.95 -23.85 46.25
CA THR A 641 -8.98 -23.28 47.13
C THR A 641 -8.49 -22.00 47.80
N VAL A 642 -7.26 -22.00 48.33
CA VAL A 642 -6.68 -20.79 48.95
C VAL A 642 -6.43 -19.69 47.92
N LEU A 643 -5.90 -20.02 46.74
CA LEU A 643 -5.63 -19.05 45.65
C LEU A 643 -6.90 -18.38 45.12
N SER A 644 -8.06 -19.04 45.23
CA SER A 644 -9.34 -18.45 44.81
C SER A 644 -9.70 -17.16 45.53
N GLU A 645 -9.18 -16.95 46.73
CA GLU A 645 -9.44 -15.77 47.55
C GLU A 645 -8.50 -14.60 47.22
N PHE A 646 -7.43 -14.84 46.44
CA PHE A 646 -6.30 -13.94 46.24
C PHE A 646 -6.72 -12.51 45.87
N SER A 647 -7.49 -12.36 44.79
CA SER A 647 -7.91 -11.03 44.30
C SER A 647 -8.71 -10.26 45.36
N SER A 648 -9.64 -10.95 46.02
CA SER A 648 -10.54 -10.34 47.00
C SER A 648 -9.83 -9.95 48.30
N ASP A 649 -8.91 -10.78 48.75
CA ASP A 649 -8.08 -10.52 49.93
C ASP A 649 -7.12 -9.38 49.70
N LEU A 650 -6.48 -9.35 48.53
CA LEU A 650 -5.52 -8.30 48.18
C LEU A 650 -6.16 -6.91 48.24
N LEU A 651 -7.38 -6.76 47.72
CA LEU A 651 -8.13 -5.51 47.78
C LEU A 651 -8.63 -5.20 49.20
N ARG A 652 -9.07 -6.21 49.94
CA ARG A 652 -9.64 -6.05 51.29
C ARG A 652 -8.57 -5.67 52.32
N GLU A 653 -7.42 -6.33 52.30
CA GLU A 653 -6.34 -6.13 53.28
C GLU A 653 -5.61 -4.80 53.07
N ASN A 654 -5.61 -4.24 51.86
CA ASN A 654 -4.93 -2.99 51.51
C ASN A 654 -5.89 -1.83 51.20
N ALA A 655 -7.17 -1.95 51.54
CA ALA A 655 -8.22 -0.98 51.19
C ALA A 655 -7.95 0.45 51.69
N SER A 656 -7.17 0.62 52.75
CA SER A 656 -6.78 1.93 53.29
C SER A 656 -5.75 2.66 52.44
N ASP A 657 -4.99 1.93 51.64
CA ASP A 657 -3.87 2.44 50.85
C ASP A 657 -4.30 2.79 49.41
N ILE A 658 -5.46 2.28 48.97
CA ILE A 658 -6.01 2.50 47.63
C ILE A 658 -6.54 3.94 47.48
N GLN A 659 -5.97 4.72 46.56
CA GLN A 659 -6.27 6.16 46.42
C GLN A 659 -7.42 6.44 45.43
N LEU A 660 -8.62 6.71 45.93
CA LEU A 660 -9.83 6.88 45.11
C LEU A 660 -10.41 8.30 45.14
N ASP A 661 -10.89 8.78 44.00
CA ASP A 661 -11.78 9.95 43.94
C ASP A 661 -13.16 9.60 44.51
N LYS A 662 -13.54 10.25 45.61
CA LYS A 662 -14.82 10.06 46.31
C LYS A 662 -16.06 10.30 45.43
N SER A 663 -15.92 10.99 44.30
CA SER A 663 -17.00 11.29 43.37
C SER A 663 -17.28 10.20 42.32
N GLN A 664 -16.41 9.17 42.21
CA GLN A 664 -16.44 8.22 41.09
C GLN A 664 -16.60 6.73 41.46
N VAL A 665 -16.83 6.41 42.74
CA VAL A 665 -16.86 5.01 43.22
C VAL A 665 -18.27 4.54 43.56
N ASN A 666 -18.68 3.40 42.98
CA ASN A 666 -19.88 2.62 43.36
C ASN A 666 -19.50 1.27 44.02
N SER A 667 -18.24 1.11 44.42
CA SER A 667 -17.69 -0.10 45.05
C SER A 667 -18.09 -0.23 46.52
N THR A 668 -18.37 -1.45 46.97
CA THR A 668 -18.62 -1.82 48.37
C THR A 668 -17.35 -1.87 49.23
N PHE A 669 -16.16 -1.69 48.64
CA PHE A 669 -14.87 -1.89 49.32
C PHE A 669 -14.22 -0.61 49.88
N THR A 670 -14.95 0.48 50.02
CA THR A 670 -14.43 1.68 50.72
C THR A 670 -14.36 1.44 52.22
N ALA A 671 -13.47 2.15 52.92
CA ALA A 671 -13.35 2.08 54.39
C ALA A 671 -14.67 2.31 55.15
N ALA A 672 -15.68 2.93 54.50
CA ALA A 672 -17.01 3.15 55.08
C ALA A 672 -18.00 1.97 54.89
N ASN A 673 -17.71 0.98 54.05
CA ASN A 673 -18.63 -0.10 53.66
C ASN A 673 -18.14 -1.52 54.03
N GLN A 674 -17.16 -1.65 54.93
CA GLN A 674 -16.62 -2.95 55.39
C GLN A 674 -17.63 -3.87 56.12
N GLU A 675 -18.90 -3.48 56.24
CA GLU A 675 -19.97 -4.33 56.79
C GLU A 675 -21.14 -4.44 55.81
N LYS A 676 -21.11 -5.39 54.85
CA LYS A 676 -22.33 -6.02 54.28
C LYS A 676 -22.05 -7.21 53.34
N SER A 677 -22.36 -8.40 53.88
CA SER A 677 -22.93 -9.62 53.27
C SER A 677 -22.28 -10.27 52.04
N LEU A 678 -21.79 -11.50 52.27
CA LEU A 678 -21.62 -12.57 51.28
C LEU A 678 -22.98 -13.05 50.69
N THR A 679 -22.92 -13.57 49.46
CA THR A 679 -23.81 -14.52 48.75
C THR A 679 -25.21 -14.13 48.19
N LYS A 680 -25.35 -14.47 46.89
CA LYS A 680 -26.50 -15.02 46.11
C LYS A 680 -27.33 -14.15 45.14
N THR A 681 -27.69 -14.84 44.05
CA THR A 681 -28.35 -14.54 42.76
C THR A 681 -29.81 -14.02 42.82
N VAL A 682 -30.26 -13.31 41.76
CA VAL A 682 -31.62 -13.29 41.11
C VAL A 682 -32.26 -11.88 40.87
N VAL A 683 -32.45 -11.55 39.58
CA VAL A 683 -33.58 -10.93 38.80
C VAL A 683 -34.42 -9.71 39.31
N LYS A 684 -34.54 -8.71 38.39
CA LYS A 684 -35.60 -7.69 38.06
C LYS A 684 -35.82 -6.36 38.84
N GLU A 685 -35.76 -5.28 38.03
CA GLU A 685 -36.61 -4.06 37.87
C GLU A 685 -37.09 -3.17 39.05
N LYS A 686 -36.81 -1.85 38.88
CA LYS A 686 -37.67 -0.64 39.02
C LYS A 686 -37.89 0.11 40.38
N THR A 687 -37.55 1.41 40.34
CA THR A 687 -38.27 2.64 40.84
C THR A 687 -37.97 3.27 42.24
N VAL A 688 -37.34 4.47 42.21
CA VAL A 688 -37.57 5.81 42.86
C VAL A 688 -38.04 5.97 44.34
N PHE A 689 -37.35 6.80 45.17
CA PHE A 689 -37.75 8.14 45.73
C PHE A 689 -36.89 8.69 46.91
N ASN A 690 -36.83 10.05 46.95
CA ASN A 690 -36.16 11.06 47.82
C ASN A 690 -36.21 10.83 49.36
N LYS A 691 -35.50 11.53 50.28
CA LYS A 691 -35.37 12.99 50.51
C LYS A 691 -34.46 13.32 51.75
N SER A 692 -33.77 14.48 51.71
CA SER A 692 -33.45 15.50 52.76
C SER A 692 -33.20 15.10 54.24
N THR A 693 -32.27 15.69 55.01
CA THR A 693 -32.22 17.11 55.41
C THR A 693 -30.90 17.55 56.07
N SER A 694 -30.65 18.84 55.91
CA SER A 694 -29.67 19.78 56.47
C SER A 694 -29.44 19.83 58.00
N SER A 695 -28.25 20.29 58.42
CA SER A 695 -28.11 21.53 59.24
C SER A 695 -26.65 21.98 59.38
N GLU A 696 -26.42 23.26 59.06
CA GLU A 696 -25.26 24.11 59.40
C GLU A 696 -25.46 24.70 60.82
N PRO A 697 -24.41 25.14 61.57
CA PRO A 697 -23.82 26.48 61.35
C PRO A 697 -22.31 26.68 61.65
N LYS A 698 -21.70 27.63 60.93
CA LYS A 698 -20.43 28.38 61.19
C LYS A 698 -20.61 29.41 62.34
N PRO A 699 -19.58 30.05 63.00
CA PRO A 699 -18.36 30.61 62.37
C PRO A 699 -17.04 30.79 63.20
N ALA A 700 -15.95 31.12 62.45
CA ALA A 700 -14.74 31.95 62.74
C ALA A 700 -13.79 31.57 63.92
N THR A 701 -12.44 31.56 63.82
CA THR A 701 -11.51 32.50 63.15
C THR A 701 -10.06 31.97 63.09
N LYS A 702 -9.30 32.43 62.09
CA LYS A 702 -7.82 32.63 61.98
C LYS A 702 -6.84 31.44 61.83
N VAL A 703 -6.55 31.16 60.55
CA VAL A 703 -5.27 30.93 59.86
C VAL A 703 -4.00 30.69 60.70
N SER A 704 -3.43 29.49 60.57
CA SER A 704 -1.98 29.27 60.43
C SER A 704 -1.68 28.04 59.56
N SER A 705 -0.81 28.22 58.56
CA SER A 705 0.13 27.28 57.92
C SER A 705 -0.30 25.85 57.53
N SER A 706 -0.07 25.58 56.24
CA SER A 706 0.15 24.28 55.56
C SER A 706 -1.00 23.26 55.55
N SER A 707 -1.71 23.19 54.43
CA SER A 707 -2.36 21.96 53.99
C SER A 707 -2.40 21.90 52.46
N VAL A 708 -1.25 21.66 51.84
CA VAL A 708 -1.22 21.06 50.50
C VAL A 708 -1.87 19.67 50.65
N PRO A 709 -2.87 19.29 49.84
CA PRO A 709 -3.37 17.92 49.87
C PRO A 709 -2.18 16.98 49.63
N LYS A 710 -2.01 15.94 50.46
CA LYS A 710 -0.97 14.94 50.23
C LYS A 710 -1.33 14.16 48.96
N TYR A 711 -0.92 14.68 47.82
CA TYR A 711 -0.68 13.88 46.62
C TYR A 711 0.60 13.09 46.91
N ASN A 712 0.64 11.82 46.53
CA ASN A 712 1.93 11.16 46.44
C ASN A 712 2.72 11.91 45.38
N THR A 713 3.80 12.55 45.80
CA THR A 713 4.68 13.32 44.94
C THR A 713 6.07 12.76 44.98
N THR A 714 6.79 12.98 43.89
CA THR A 714 8.20 12.66 43.78
C THR A 714 8.99 13.91 43.42
N SER A 715 10.30 13.74 43.30
CA SER A 715 11.23 14.76 42.82
C SER A 715 11.94 14.28 41.57
N LEU A 716 12.26 15.21 40.66
CA LEU A 716 13.03 14.93 39.45
C LEU A 716 14.24 15.84 39.43
N ASP A 717 15.41 15.25 39.28
CA ASP A 717 16.65 15.98 39.07
C ASP A 717 17.27 15.56 37.74
N PHE A 718 17.81 16.53 37.01
CA PHE A 718 18.62 16.32 35.80
C PHE A 718 19.44 17.56 35.48
N SER A 719 20.31 17.47 34.47
CA SER A 719 21.12 18.61 34.05
C SER A 719 21.36 18.58 32.55
N THR A 720 21.68 19.75 31.98
CA THR A 720 22.02 19.89 30.57
C THR A 720 23.05 21.01 30.38
N SER A 721 23.89 20.92 29.35
CA SER A 721 24.84 21.97 28.98
C SER A 721 24.33 22.82 27.81
N PHE A 722 24.76 24.08 27.77
CA PHE A 722 24.50 25.04 26.71
C PHE A 722 25.78 25.80 26.33
N ASN A 723 26.02 25.98 25.04
CA ASN A 723 27.15 26.74 24.49
C ASN A 723 26.91 28.25 24.56
N THR A 724 26.69 28.77 25.76
CA THR A 724 26.42 30.18 26.03
C THR A 724 26.88 30.56 27.43
N SER A 725 26.90 31.85 27.77
CA SER A 725 27.21 32.27 29.14
C SER A 725 26.00 32.11 30.07
N ALA A 726 26.25 31.93 31.36
CA ALA A 726 25.20 31.86 32.38
C ALA A 726 24.32 33.11 32.39
N GLU A 727 24.88 34.27 32.03
CA GLU A 727 24.14 35.52 31.84
C GLU A 727 23.16 35.46 30.67
N GLN A 728 23.62 35.00 29.51
CA GLN A 728 22.73 34.89 28.34
C GLN A 728 21.63 33.86 28.57
N LEU A 729 21.93 32.74 29.24
CA LEU A 729 20.94 31.72 29.58
C LEU A 729 19.92 32.25 30.62
N TYR A 730 20.39 32.97 31.64
CA TYR A 730 19.54 33.63 32.64
C TYR A 730 18.57 34.64 32.00
N LEU A 731 19.07 35.50 31.11
CA LEU A 731 18.23 36.46 30.38
C LEU A 731 17.23 35.77 29.45
N THR A 732 17.61 34.67 28.78
CA THR A 732 16.70 33.93 27.88
C THR A 732 15.51 33.30 28.58
N LEU A 733 15.59 33.05 29.89
CA LEU A 733 14.52 32.47 30.70
C LEU A 733 13.58 33.50 31.33
N LEU A 734 13.96 34.78 31.34
CA LEU A 734 13.29 35.81 32.14
C LEU A 734 12.91 37.07 31.37
N VAL A 735 13.63 37.40 30.29
CA VAL A 735 13.36 38.59 29.46
C VAL A 735 12.28 38.24 28.43
N PRO A 736 11.11 38.90 28.44
CA PRO A 736 9.97 38.56 27.58
C PRO A 736 10.33 38.40 26.11
N GLU A 737 11.14 39.31 25.58
CA GLU A 737 11.55 39.33 24.17
C GLU A 737 12.38 38.09 23.80
N ARG A 738 13.16 37.57 24.75
CA ARG A 738 14.00 36.38 24.55
C ARG A 738 13.24 35.09 24.81
N VAL A 739 12.34 35.08 25.79
CA VAL A 739 11.44 33.93 26.03
C VAL A 739 10.51 33.74 24.83
N ALA A 740 10.02 34.85 24.25
CA ALA A 740 9.19 34.82 23.03
C ALA A 740 9.86 34.11 21.84
N ALA A 741 11.20 34.12 21.76
CA ALA A 741 11.94 33.46 20.70
C ALA A 741 11.68 31.94 20.63
N TRP A 742 11.28 31.30 21.73
CA TRP A 742 11.05 29.86 21.79
C TRP A 742 9.65 29.45 22.30
N THR A 743 8.82 30.38 22.78
CA THR A 743 7.44 30.09 23.21
C THR A 743 6.36 30.31 22.15
N ARG A 744 6.73 30.72 20.91
CA ARG A 744 5.84 30.97 19.74
C ARG A 744 4.70 32.00 19.97
N SER A 745 4.67 32.67 21.11
CA SER A 745 3.73 33.73 21.49
C SER A 745 4.37 34.58 22.59
N PRO A 746 4.08 35.89 22.70
CA PRO A 746 4.65 36.76 23.72
C PRO A 746 4.23 36.25 25.11
N PRO A 747 5.16 35.73 25.92
CA PRO A 747 4.83 35.27 27.26
C PRO A 747 4.60 36.48 28.16
N LEU A 748 3.65 36.36 29.08
CA LEU A 748 3.51 37.30 30.18
C LEU A 748 4.44 36.83 31.29
N ILE A 749 5.68 37.30 31.29
CA ILE A 749 6.65 37.06 32.36
C ILE A 749 7.29 38.39 32.73
N GLU A 750 7.35 38.72 34.01
CA GLU A 750 8.08 39.90 34.50
C GLU A 750 9.22 39.37 35.37
N PRO A 751 10.49 39.77 35.14
CA PRO A 751 11.66 39.23 35.84
C PRO A 751 11.79 39.79 37.26
N LYS A 752 10.75 39.58 38.09
CA LYS A 752 10.63 40.09 39.44
C LYS A 752 10.08 39.02 40.36
N VAL A 753 10.67 38.89 41.54
CA VAL A 753 10.21 37.96 42.57
C VAL A 753 8.76 38.26 42.94
N GLY A 754 7.93 37.24 42.94
CA GLY A 754 6.50 37.34 43.20
C GLY A 754 5.62 37.56 41.97
N SER A 755 6.19 37.81 40.79
CA SER A 755 5.42 37.93 39.55
C SER A 755 4.92 36.58 39.07
N GLU A 756 3.66 36.56 38.62
CA GLU A 756 3.05 35.40 37.98
C GLU A 756 3.36 35.40 36.49
N PHE A 757 3.41 34.21 35.90
CA PHE A 757 3.66 34.06 34.48
C PHE A 757 2.81 33.00 33.82
N GLN A 758 2.66 33.15 32.51
CA GLN A 758 2.08 32.14 31.62
C GLN A 758 2.98 31.92 30.43
N LEU A 759 3.31 30.65 30.19
CA LEU A 759 4.12 30.20 29.06
C LEU A 759 3.26 29.30 28.16
N PHE A 760 3.59 29.24 26.86
CA PHE A 760 2.96 28.36 25.86
C PHE A 760 1.43 28.49 25.81
N GLY A 761 0.91 29.71 25.66
CA GLY A 761 -0.53 29.95 25.59
C GLY A 761 -1.29 29.58 26.86
N GLY A 762 -0.63 29.64 28.02
CA GLY A 762 -1.21 29.33 29.33
C GLY A 762 -1.30 27.83 29.63
N ASN A 763 -0.53 26.99 28.94
CA ASN A 763 -0.42 25.56 29.27
C ASN A 763 0.43 25.35 30.52
N ILE A 764 1.40 26.24 30.75
CA ILE A 764 2.11 26.35 32.02
C ILE A 764 1.82 27.71 32.61
N GLN A 765 1.40 27.69 33.86
CA GLN A 765 1.30 28.89 34.68
C GLN A 765 2.14 28.73 35.93
N GLY A 766 2.63 29.84 36.45
CA GLY A 766 3.56 29.78 37.55
C GLY A 766 3.82 31.12 38.21
N LYS A 767 4.72 31.09 39.18
CA LYS A 767 5.13 32.26 39.96
C LYS A 767 6.61 32.22 40.25
N ILE A 768 7.30 33.35 40.08
CA ILE A 768 8.72 33.46 40.42
C ILE A 768 8.87 33.55 41.94
N LEU A 769 9.65 32.65 42.51
CA LEU A 769 9.93 32.57 43.95
C LEU A 769 11.25 33.26 44.30
N GLU A 770 12.27 33.09 43.47
CA GLU A 770 13.61 33.62 43.73
C GLU A 770 14.38 33.84 42.42
N LEU A 771 15.17 34.91 42.39
CA LEU A 771 16.06 35.27 41.29
C LEU A 771 17.43 35.64 41.86
N GLU A 772 18.46 34.85 41.53
CA GLU A 772 19.86 35.21 41.72
C GLU A 772 20.51 35.33 40.35
N GLU A 773 20.88 36.56 39.98
CA GLU A 773 21.40 36.89 38.67
C GLU A 773 22.54 35.96 38.24
N ASN A 774 22.36 35.33 37.07
CA ASN A 774 23.32 34.43 36.41
C ASN A 774 23.66 33.16 37.20
N LYS A 775 22.95 32.87 38.30
CA LYS A 775 23.25 31.75 39.20
C LYS A 775 22.07 30.82 39.44
N ARG A 776 20.90 31.37 39.75
CA ARG A 776 19.73 30.57 40.15
C ARG A 776 18.41 31.23 39.78
N ILE A 777 17.47 30.43 39.31
CA ILE A 777 16.05 30.82 39.17
C ILE A 777 15.21 29.77 39.90
N LYS A 778 14.28 30.23 40.74
CA LYS A 778 13.34 29.35 41.44
C LYS A 778 11.90 29.78 41.17
N MET A 779 11.05 28.84 40.75
CA MET A 779 9.68 29.11 40.31
C MET A 779 8.71 28.03 40.79
N LEU A 780 7.43 28.39 40.94
CA LEU A 780 6.34 27.41 40.98
C LEU A 780 5.81 27.19 39.57
N TRP A 781 5.59 25.94 39.19
CA TRP A 781 5.02 25.55 37.91
C TRP A 781 3.77 24.70 38.13
N ARG A 782 2.76 24.91 37.29
CA ARG A 782 1.58 24.06 37.18
C ARG A 782 1.26 23.83 35.71
N LEU A 783 1.14 22.56 35.35
CA LEU A 783 0.55 22.16 34.08
C LEU A 783 -0.96 22.39 34.13
N ARG A 784 -1.55 22.80 33.00
CA ARG A 784 -2.99 23.10 32.88
C ARG A 784 -3.88 21.97 33.40
N ASP A 785 -3.51 20.73 33.11
CA ASP A 785 -4.30 19.53 33.42
C ASP A 785 -4.11 19.03 34.86
N TRP A 786 -3.13 19.58 35.60
CA TRP A 786 -3.01 19.32 37.02
C TRP A 786 -4.14 19.99 37.79
N LYS A 787 -4.60 19.38 38.88
CA LYS A 787 -5.65 19.96 39.71
C LYS A 787 -5.30 21.39 40.15
N GLU A 788 -6.29 22.27 40.15
CA GLU A 788 -6.12 23.66 40.57
C GLU A 788 -5.55 23.72 42.00
N GLY A 789 -4.48 24.51 42.18
CA GLY A 789 -3.76 24.62 43.44
C GLY A 789 -2.60 23.63 43.64
N HIS A 790 -2.41 22.66 42.75
CA HIS A 790 -1.22 21.80 42.75
C HIS A 790 -0.08 22.42 41.92
N TYR A 791 1.09 22.58 42.54
CA TYR A 791 2.27 23.15 41.90
C TYR A 791 3.49 22.30 42.22
N THR A 792 4.38 22.18 41.24
CA THR A 792 5.75 21.71 41.46
C THR A 792 6.66 22.91 41.65
N GLU A 793 7.62 22.79 42.56
CA GLU A 793 8.71 23.73 42.70
C GLU A 793 9.81 23.38 41.69
N LEU A 794 10.15 24.31 40.80
CA LEU A 794 11.24 24.21 39.84
C LEU A 794 12.42 25.08 40.29
N GLU A 795 13.60 24.48 40.36
CA GLU A 795 14.86 25.17 40.61
C GLU A 795 15.83 24.94 39.44
N LEU A 796 16.35 26.04 38.89
CA LEU A 796 17.36 26.07 37.84
C LEU A 796 18.64 26.68 38.41
N LYS A 797 19.77 25.98 38.31
CA LYS A 797 21.10 26.46 38.74
C LYS A 797 22.07 26.48 37.57
N PHE A 798 22.76 27.59 37.40
CA PHE A 798 23.72 27.79 36.31
C PHE A 798 25.15 27.71 36.83
N ASN A 799 25.93 26.79 36.26
CA ASN A 799 27.34 26.60 36.55
C ASN A 799 28.15 26.92 35.28
N GLN A 800 28.81 28.09 35.27
CA GLN A 800 29.63 28.54 34.14
C GLN A 800 30.96 27.77 34.10
N GLY A 801 31.16 26.97 33.04
CA GLY A 801 32.44 26.37 32.68
C GLY A 801 33.27 27.27 31.74
N GLN A 802 34.37 26.75 31.18
CA GLN A 802 35.26 27.53 30.31
C GLN A 802 34.64 27.92 28.96
N SER A 803 33.82 27.04 28.36
CA SER A 803 33.21 27.25 27.03
C SER A 803 31.71 26.97 26.99
N GLU A 804 31.14 26.40 28.06
CA GLU A 804 29.72 26.06 28.17
C GLU A 804 29.20 26.36 29.58
N THR A 805 27.88 26.52 29.69
CA THR A 805 27.18 26.63 30.98
C THR A 805 26.33 25.39 31.20
N GLN A 806 26.55 24.71 32.32
CA GLN A 806 25.69 23.62 32.75
C GLN A 806 24.52 24.18 33.56
N MET A 807 23.30 23.82 33.18
CA MET A 807 22.07 24.10 33.93
C MET A 807 21.60 22.83 34.63
N ALA A 808 21.63 22.83 35.96
CA ALA A 808 21.00 21.80 36.77
C ALA A 808 19.54 22.17 37.03
N VAL A 809 18.65 21.19 36.90
CA VAL A 809 17.19 21.32 36.98
C VAL A 809 16.68 20.40 38.07
N SER A 810 15.90 20.94 39.00
CA SER A 810 15.27 20.18 40.08
C SER A 810 13.79 20.51 40.14
N PHE A 811 12.95 19.49 40.10
CA PHE A 811 11.51 19.55 40.35
C PHE A 811 11.19 18.88 41.67
N LYS A 812 10.43 19.54 42.53
CA LYS A 812 9.91 18.96 43.79
C LYS A 812 8.40 19.11 43.84
N GLY A 813 7.72 17.99 44.08
CA GLY A 813 6.26 17.97 44.15
C GLY A 813 5.58 17.54 42.85
N VAL A 814 6.25 16.74 42.01
CA VAL A 814 5.65 16.17 40.80
C VAL A 814 4.69 15.04 41.20
N PRO A 815 3.44 15.00 40.72
CA PRO A 815 2.54 13.87 40.96
C PRO A 815 3.18 12.54 40.52
N ILE A 816 3.08 11.51 41.35
CA ILE A 816 3.51 10.16 40.94
C ILE A 816 2.67 9.70 39.74
N GLY A 817 3.33 9.23 38.69
CA GLY A 817 2.77 8.90 37.38
C GLY A 817 3.04 9.96 36.30
N ASP A 818 3.41 11.19 36.69
CA ASP A 818 3.68 12.30 35.76
C ASP A 818 5.18 12.59 35.62
N GLU A 819 6.07 11.75 36.18
CA GLU A 819 7.51 11.96 36.19
C GLU A 819 8.12 12.13 34.81
N GLU A 820 7.82 11.16 33.94
CA GLU A 820 8.29 11.13 32.57
C GLU A 820 7.64 12.27 31.77
N LEU A 821 6.35 12.53 32.00
CA LEU A 821 5.64 13.66 31.39
C LEU A 821 6.29 15.01 31.73
N VAL A 822 6.65 15.26 32.99
CA VAL A 822 7.30 16.51 33.41
C VAL A 822 8.73 16.58 32.89
N ARG A 823 9.48 15.48 32.97
CA ARG A 823 10.87 15.38 32.48
C ARG A 823 10.94 15.61 30.98
N ASP A 824 10.16 14.87 30.20
CA ASP A 824 10.12 14.95 28.75
C ASP A 824 9.62 16.30 28.28
N ASN A 825 8.58 16.84 28.93
CA ASN A 825 8.12 18.17 28.56
C ASN A 825 9.25 19.18 28.73
N PHE A 826 9.97 19.13 29.85
CA PHE A 826 11.07 20.05 30.11
C PHE A 826 12.28 19.81 29.19
N GLU A 827 12.73 18.57 28.99
CA GLU A 827 13.88 18.24 28.14
C GLU A 827 13.60 18.45 26.64
N ASN A 828 12.45 17.99 26.16
CA ASN A 828 12.15 18.00 24.72
C ASN A 828 11.56 19.33 24.24
N TYR A 829 10.79 20.05 25.07
CA TYR A 829 10.21 21.33 24.64
C TYR A 829 10.92 22.56 25.19
N TYR A 830 11.41 22.54 26.44
CA TYR A 830 12.08 23.71 27.03
C TYR A 830 13.56 23.72 26.72
N ILE A 831 14.29 22.67 27.13
CA ILE A 831 15.74 22.58 26.93
C ILE A 831 16.08 22.60 25.44
N THR A 832 15.40 21.79 24.62
CA THR A 832 15.69 21.73 23.19
C THR A 832 15.43 23.07 22.48
N SER A 833 14.35 23.78 22.79
CA SER A 833 14.08 25.08 22.18
C SER A 833 15.09 26.15 22.61
N ILE A 834 15.55 26.10 23.86
CA ILE A 834 16.64 26.97 24.35
C ILE A 834 17.97 26.57 23.67
N LYS A 835 18.25 25.28 23.47
CA LYS A 835 19.44 24.80 22.76
C LYS A 835 19.45 25.26 21.30
N VAL A 836 18.31 25.26 20.61
CA VAL A 836 18.20 25.82 19.26
C VAL A 836 18.56 27.32 19.25
N THR A 837 18.10 28.06 20.25
CA THR A 837 18.41 29.50 20.40
C THR A 837 19.91 29.78 20.53
N PHE A 838 20.67 28.86 21.14
CA PHE A 838 22.13 28.99 21.32
C PHE A 838 22.98 28.08 20.40
N GLY A 839 22.34 27.24 19.57
CA GLY A 839 22.96 26.15 18.82
C GLY A 839 23.05 26.37 17.30
N PHE A 840 22.41 27.42 16.79
CA PHE A 840 22.73 28.00 15.49
C PHE A 840 23.20 29.42 15.72
N GLY A 841 24.51 29.63 15.57
CA GLY A 841 25.08 30.95 15.43
C GLY A 841 24.39 31.64 14.26
N ALA A 842 23.51 32.57 14.61
CA ALA A 842 23.01 33.63 13.76
C ALA A 842 24.21 34.32 13.08
N VAL A 843 24.41 33.99 11.81
CA VAL A 843 24.83 35.00 10.84
C VAL A 843 23.53 35.68 10.39
N LEU A 844 23.25 36.81 11.03
CA LEU A 844 22.54 37.91 10.37
C LEU A 844 23.44 38.51 9.29
#